data_AF-A0A965NJ34-F1
#
_entry.id   AF-A0A965NJ34-F1
#
_cell.length_a   1.000
_cell.length_b   1.000
_cell.length_c   1.000
_cell.angle_alpha   90.00
_cell.angle_beta   90.00
_cell.angle_gamma   90.00
#
_symmetry.space_group_name_H-M   'P 1'
#
loop_
_entity.id
_entity.type
_entity.pdbx_description
1 polymer ?
#
loop_
_entity_poly.entity_id
_entity_poly.type
_entity_poly.pdbx_seq_one_letter_code
_entity_poly.pdbx_strand_id
1 'polypeptide(L)'
;MPSPRVSAWLVKSWRLASLLLAALLLQRTTPVTESALTRLGLDDAKAFFPGAKRLKSGPNQTLLVQDQYGNRLGRLVTTAPDADSILGYAGPSNVLVALDNQEKVVGTRILSSDDTPEHVDTLRNNPTFEKSFKDWRPTTQPAPKLEAYAGSTLTAYAITESIQKRLSGNYVSLRFPTALSLKEIQGAGFPEATTFEPNVPRLGWNLVRGPNRAHLGYVVRSSPSADEVIGYAGPSETLIAVEADGLRLRQVMLRTTYDTADYVSRIKDQEPDPQGRTFFKDLTKWNTREWAEFDFRKGELDTVAGATLTSYAIAKGLQSRFADDVHGGHREQQDARQRLQAAALWCFLAGALLMTFTPLHGRPVIRRIWQVLLVGGLGLWLGQLLSLSLFAGWARHGIPWAQAPALLILGVIALLVPWGSRRQLYCHHACPHGAAQELLGGLKRLQVAVPARWHAWLGKLPALALAGAFLAALAWPRWSLGQVEPFDAWVLGVGVAIPLTLAVVGLLASVVVPQAYCKYGCPTGALFKFVRSANQAETWGRRDTWAAVILAVGAVVAFLPRPEFAAEETPETAARHAVTELHGAAFGTTWTVKVRGSDLDAQILKRELEAEINRIEFSLSHWRESSATTDFNRLESAQPFGITQELADMVEFTLRLSAASDGMYDITVAPLTSLWGYGPAGKLPDPTPEQLKAALTKVGWQKLKLDKENLTLAKSHEGVNLDLGSVLQGYAADRAAGILRALGQTDFLVEVGGEILASGSWRVGIEDPFNPRVMIRTVLLTDRALSPSGLYRAKRLAAGKPVSHILSPKTGRPVEPTLEMVVVYHDSCFQADGWATALMAVGFEQAKVIAQREQLDVMLVTPDKQVWQSRK
;
A
#
# COMPACT_ATOMS: atom_id res chain seq x y z
N MET A 1 7.00 -61.52 -20.60
CA MET A 1 6.22 -60.60 -19.75
C MET A 1 7.05 -60.25 -18.52
N PRO A 2 7.10 -58.98 -18.08
CA PRO A 2 7.83 -58.62 -16.87
C PRO A 2 7.23 -59.35 -15.65
N SER A 3 8.08 -59.68 -14.67
CA SER A 3 7.59 -60.30 -13.43
C SER A 3 6.60 -59.35 -12.71
N PRO A 4 5.66 -59.86 -11.89
CA PRO A 4 4.69 -59.02 -11.18
C PRO A 4 5.34 -57.91 -10.34
N ARG A 5 6.54 -58.17 -9.80
CA ARG A 5 7.35 -57.19 -9.07
C ARG A 5 7.88 -56.08 -9.96
N VAL A 6 8.35 -56.42 -11.17
CA VAL A 6 8.82 -55.45 -12.17
C VAL A 6 7.65 -54.61 -12.68
N SER A 7 6.50 -55.22 -12.97
CA SER A 7 5.29 -54.48 -13.38
C SER A 7 4.83 -53.49 -12.31
N ALA A 8 4.79 -53.91 -11.05
CA ALA A 8 4.43 -53.03 -9.94
C ALA A 8 5.43 -51.89 -9.76
N TRP A 9 6.71 -52.15 -9.98
CA TRP A 9 7.75 -51.12 -9.90
C TRP A 9 7.63 -50.09 -11.04
N LEU A 10 7.33 -50.53 -12.27
CA LEU A 10 7.12 -49.63 -13.42
C LEU A 10 5.94 -48.67 -13.19
N VAL A 11 4.80 -49.16 -12.68
CA VAL A 11 3.63 -48.32 -12.37
C VAL A 11 3.95 -47.28 -11.28
N LYS A 12 4.73 -47.68 -10.28
CA LYS A 12 5.19 -46.76 -9.22
C LYS A 12 6.15 -45.69 -9.76
N SER A 13 7.08 -46.09 -10.61
CA SER A 13 8.04 -45.18 -11.24
C SER A 13 7.34 -44.20 -12.19
N TRP A 14 6.31 -44.65 -12.92
CA TRP A 14 5.49 -43.78 -13.77
C TRP A 14 4.89 -42.58 -13.00
N ARG A 15 4.43 -42.80 -11.76
CA ARG A 15 3.81 -41.72 -10.97
C ARG A 15 4.81 -40.66 -10.52
N LEU A 16 6.02 -41.04 -10.17
CA LEU A 16 7.10 -40.07 -9.89
C LEU A 16 7.53 -39.37 -11.17
N ALA A 17 7.68 -40.11 -12.27
CA ALA A 17 7.98 -39.54 -13.58
C ALA A 17 6.89 -38.56 -14.06
N SER A 18 5.62 -38.82 -13.75
CA SER A 18 4.49 -37.93 -14.03
C SER A 18 4.62 -36.58 -13.31
N LEU A 19 5.09 -36.58 -12.05
CA LEU A 19 5.34 -35.34 -11.32
C LEU A 19 6.55 -34.59 -11.86
N LEU A 20 7.60 -35.31 -12.27
CA LEU A 20 8.77 -34.72 -12.92
C LEU A 20 8.38 -34.09 -14.27
N LEU A 21 7.54 -34.77 -15.06
CA LEU A 21 7.03 -34.23 -16.32
C LEU A 21 6.15 -33.00 -16.08
N ALA A 22 5.27 -33.02 -15.07
CA ALA A 22 4.50 -31.85 -14.66
C ALA A 22 5.41 -30.67 -14.28
N ALA A 23 6.49 -30.92 -13.52
CA ALA A 23 7.46 -29.90 -13.16
C ALA A 23 8.20 -29.33 -14.38
N LEU A 24 8.62 -30.18 -15.32
CA LEU A 24 9.25 -29.75 -16.57
C LEU A 24 8.30 -28.91 -17.44
N LEU A 25 7.01 -29.28 -17.49
CA LEU A 25 5.99 -28.50 -18.18
C LEU A 25 5.79 -27.13 -17.49
N LEU A 26 5.71 -27.09 -16.17
CA LEU A 26 5.63 -25.83 -15.42
C LEU A 26 6.85 -24.95 -15.66
N GLN A 27 8.05 -25.52 -15.57
CA GLN A 27 9.33 -24.83 -15.81
C GLN A 27 9.37 -24.22 -17.22
N ARG A 28 8.89 -24.95 -18.22
CA ARG A 28 8.78 -24.48 -19.61
C ARG A 28 7.81 -23.30 -19.75
N THR A 29 6.73 -23.30 -18.97
CA THR A 29 5.73 -22.22 -18.98
C THR A 29 6.04 -21.07 -18.03
N THR A 30 7.06 -21.20 -17.18
CA THR A 30 7.51 -20.13 -16.30
C THR A 30 8.00 -18.95 -17.13
N PRO A 31 7.46 -17.74 -16.94
CA PRO A 31 8.08 -16.56 -17.48
C PRO A 31 9.36 -16.39 -16.67
N VAL A 32 10.51 -16.54 -17.31
CA VAL A 32 11.79 -16.50 -16.63
C VAL A 32 11.89 -15.19 -15.85
N THR A 33 11.87 -15.16 -14.51
CA THR A 33 12.28 -13.98 -13.71
C THR A 33 13.81 -13.87 -13.76
N GLU A 34 14.31 -13.89 -14.97
CA GLU A 34 15.65 -13.51 -15.32
C GLU A 34 15.86 -12.09 -14.80
N SER A 35 17.08 -11.78 -14.39
CA SER A 35 17.54 -10.40 -14.48
C SER A 35 17.06 -9.90 -15.83
N ALA A 36 16.18 -8.90 -15.85
CA ALA A 36 15.53 -8.49 -17.09
C ALA A 36 16.55 -8.17 -18.19
N LEU A 37 17.83 -7.96 -17.82
CA LEU A 37 19.00 -7.96 -18.68
C LEU A 37 18.96 -8.98 -19.83
N THR A 38 18.69 -10.25 -19.61
CA THR A 38 18.68 -11.26 -20.70
C THR A 38 17.54 -11.04 -21.70
N ARG A 39 16.49 -10.31 -21.30
CA ARG A 39 15.39 -9.88 -22.16
C ARG A 39 15.62 -8.48 -22.76
N LEU A 40 16.69 -7.78 -22.37
CA LEU A 40 17.02 -6.47 -22.95
C LEU A 40 17.66 -6.65 -24.32
N GLY A 41 17.05 -6.04 -25.31
CA GLY A 41 17.53 -6.00 -26.67
C GLY A 41 18.49 -4.83 -26.91
N LEU A 42 19.00 -4.77 -28.14
CA LEU A 42 19.83 -3.65 -28.59
C LEU A 42 19.06 -2.32 -28.50
N ASP A 43 17.73 -2.34 -28.69
CA ASP A 43 16.91 -1.13 -28.65
C ASP A 43 16.75 -0.57 -27.23
N ASP A 44 16.71 -1.44 -26.21
CA ASP A 44 16.76 -1.03 -24.81
C ASP A 44 18.07 -0.33 -24.47
N ALA A 45 19.16 -0.81 -25.06
CA ALA A 45 20.48 -0.19 -24.92
C ALA A 45 20.57 1.13 -25.70
N LYS A 46 19.97 1.21 -26.89
CA LYS A 46 19.94 2.44 -27.71
C LYS A 46 19.18 3.57 -27.05
N ALA A 47 18.15 3.27 -26.25
CA ALA A 47 17.42 4.27 -25.47
C ALA A 47 18.33 5.08 -24.54
N PHE A 48 19.43 4.47 -24.05
CA PHE A 48 20.43 5.14 -23.22
C PHE A 48 21.73 5.48 -23.98
N PHE A 49 22.10 4.66 -24.97
CA PHE A 49 23.33 4.78 -25.73
C PHE A 49 23.01 4.73 -27.24
N PRO A 50 22.73 5.87 -27.90
CA PRO A 50 22.35 5.91 -29.32
C PRO A 50 23.34 5.21 -30.26
N GLY A 51 24.63 5.15 -29.89
CA GLY A 51 25.70 4.44 -30.61
C GLY A 51 25.76 2.92 -30.37
N ALA A 52 24.85 2.34 -29.58
CA ALA A 52 24.87 0.91 -29.27
C ALA A 52 24.63 0.04 -30.50
N LYS A 53 25.56 -0.87 -30.77
CA LYS A 53 25.51 -1.83 -31.88
C LYS A 53 25.69 -3.28 -31.44
N ARG A 54 26.24 -3.52 -30.24
CA ARG A 54 26.41 -4.87 -29.67
C ARG A 54 26.23 -4.86 -28.16
N LEU A 55 25.70 -5.95 -27.62
CA LEU A 55 25.62 -6.25 -26.18
C LEU A 55 26.45 -7.49 -25.86
N LYS A 56 27.15 -7.49 -24.73
CA LYS A 56 27.95 -8.63 -24.26
C LYS A 56 27.77 -8.81 -22.76
N SER A 57 27.63 -10.03 -22.26
CA SER A 57 27.55 -10.29 -20.82
C SER A 57 28.84 -9.86 -20.10
N GLY A 58 28.67 -9.17 -18.97
CA GLY A 58 29.73 -8.72 -18.07
C GLY A 58 29.66 -9.41 -16.70
N PRO A 59 30.64 -9.14 -15.81
CA PRO A 59 30.67 -9.68 -14.45
C PRO A 59 29.48 -9.16 -13.60
N ASN A 60 29.17 -9.85 -12.51
CA ASN A 60 28.13 -9.48 -11.53
C ASN A 60 26.72 -9.29 -12.11
N GLN A 61 26.34 -10.11 -13.10
CA GLN A 61 25.04 -10.01 -13.80
C GLN A 61 24.83 -8.61 -14.41
N THR A 62 25.68 -8.26 -15.37
CA THR A 62 25.62 -6.98 -16.09
C THR A 62 25.69 -7.21 -17.60
N LEU A 63 25.23 -6.25 -18.40
CA LEU A 63 25.43 -6.24 -19.86
C LEU A 63 26.32 -5.08 -20.28
N LEU A 64 27.44 -5.38 -20.91
CA LEU A 64 28.32 -4.39 -21.53
C LEU A 64 27.71 -3.93 -22.87
N VAL A 65 27.66 -2.62 -23.07
CA VAL A 65 27.19 -1.97 -24.31
C VAL A 65 28.38 -1.58 -25.16
N GLN A 66 28.39 -1.94 -26.45
CA GLN A 66 29.50 -1.67 -27.37
C GLN A 66 29.05 -1.00 -28.68
N ASP A 67 29.94 -0.20 -29.26
CA ASP A 67 29.78 0.41 -30.59
C ASP A 67 30.08 -0.59 -31.73
N GLN A 68 30.07 -0.10 -32.97
CA GLN A 68 30.37 -0.90 -34.16
C GLN A 68 31.81 -1.41 -34.25
N TYR A 69 32.74 -0.78 -33.53
CA TYR A 69 34.16 -1.14 -33.49
C TYR A 69 34.52 -2.03 -32.29
N GLY A 70 33.56 -2.31 -31.40
CA GLY A 70 33.75 -3.12 -30.19
C GLY A 70 34.22 -2.32 -28.97
N ASN A 71 34.27 -0.98 -29.05
CA ASN A 71 34.59 -0.14 -27.90
C ASN A 71 33.41 -0.16 -26.92
N ARG A 72 33.71 -0.26 -25.62
CA ARG A 72 32.67 -0.19 -24.57
C ARG A 72 32.12 1.24 -24.52
N LEU A 73 30.81 1.38 -24.59
CA LEU A 73 30.07 2.63 -24.37
C LEU A 73 29.59 2.73 -22.91
N GLY A 74 29.27 1.60 -22.28
CA GLY A 74 28.76 1.55 -20.91
C GLY A 74 28.41 0.13 -20.46
N ARG A 75 27.59 0.03 -19.41
CA ARG A 75 26.98 -1.22 -18.94
C ARG A 75 25.55 -1.03 -18.43
N LEU A 76 24.72 -2.06 -18.52
CA LEU A 76 23.38 -2.13 -17.96
C LEU A 76 23.36 -3.12 -16.78
N VAL A 77 22.56 -2.83 -15.76
CA VAL A 77 22.36 -3.69 -14.58
C VAL A 77 20.93 -3.58 -14.04
N THR A 78 20.42 -4.63 -13.38
CA THR A 78 19.14 -4.58 -12.65
C THR A 78 19.35 -4.57 -11.14
N THR A 79 18.43 -3.94 -10.40
CA THR A 79 18.45 -3.93 -8.92
C THR A 79 18.12 -5.30 -8.32
N ALA A 80 17.25 -6.07 -8.95
CA ALA A 80 17.00 -7.46 -8.55
C ALA A 80 18.18 -8.38 -8.92
N PRO A 81 18.48 -9.42 -8.11
CA PRO A 81 17.75 -9.80 -6.87
C PRO A 81 18.28 -9.14 -5.59
N ASP A 82 19.43 -8.46 -5.62
CA ASP A 82 20.14 -8.01 -4.41
C ASP A 82 19.38 -6.94 -3.61
N ALA A 83 18.47 -6.22 -4.27
CA ALA A 83 17.64 -5.18 -3.66
C ALA A 83 16.20 -5.63 -3.34
N ASP A 84 15.84 -6.90 -3.52
CA ASP A 84 14.46 -7.38 -3.33
C ASP A 84 13.97 -7.28 -1.88
N SER A 85 14.89 -7.08 -0.92
CA SER A 85 14.53 -6.81 0.48
C SER A 85 14.10 -5.36 0.72
N ILE A 86 14.42 -4.43 -0.19
CA ILE A 86 14.11 -3.01 -0.01
C ILE A 86 12.68 -2.77 -0.47
N LEU A 87 11.80 -2.56 0.49
CA LEU A 87 10.38 -2.35 0.27
C LEU A 87 10.09 -0.86 0.09
N GLY A 88 9.29 -0.55 -0.93
CA GLY A 88 8.61 0.74 -1.04
C GLY A 88 7.39 0.78 -0.12
N TYR A 89 6.22 1.11 -0.65
CA TYR A 89 5.00 1.18 0.17
C TYR A 89 4.41 -0.21 0.48
N ALA A 90 4.34 -1.08 -0.52
CA ALA A 90 3.75 -2.42 -0.44
C ALA A 90 4.70 -3.56 -0.89
N GLY A 91 5.77 -3.26 -1.63
CA GLY A 91 6.64 -4.28 -2.19
C GLY A 91 7.93 -3.75 -2.85
N PRO A 92 8.84 -4.64 -3.28
CA PRO A 92 10.09 -4.27 -3.95
C PRO A 92 9.88 -3.89 -5.42
N SER A 93 10.84 -3.12 -5.96
CA SER A 93 10.84 -2.69 -7.37
C SER A 93 12.13 -3.09 -8.09
N ASN A 94 12.00 -3.72 -9.25
CA ASN A 94 13.11 -4.08 -10.11
C ASN A 94 13.36 -2.98 -11.16
N VAL A 95 14.54 -2.37 -11.10
CA VAL A 95 14.90 -1.20 -11.88
C VAL A 95 16.14 -1.50 -12.72
N LEU A 96 16.06 -1.18 -14.01
CA LEU A 96 17.19 -1.16 -14.93
C LEU A 96 17.98 0.14 -14.73
N VAL A 97 19.30 0.02 -14.66
CA VAL A 97 20.23 1.14 -14.53
C VAL A 97 21.27 1.06 -15.64
N ALA A 98 21.42 2.12 -16.41
CA ALA A 98 22.45 2.28 -17.43
C ALA A 98 23.60 3.12 -16.88
N LEU A 99 24.84 2.63 -17.03
CA LEU A 99 26.06 3.26 -16.53
C LEU A 99 27.05 3.50 -17.67
N ASP A 100 27.70 4.66 -17.70
CA ASP A 100 28.79 4.93 -18.64
C ASP A 100 30.11 4.23 -18.23
N ASN A 101 31.18 4.46 -18.98
CA ASN A 101 32.50 3.91 -18.67
C ASN A 101 33.15 4.47 -17.39
N GLN A 102 32.61 5.56 -16.84
CA GLN A 102 33.08 6.19 -15.60
C GLN A 102 32.16 5.84 -14.41
N GLU A 103 31.28 4.85 -14.56
CA GLU A 103 30.31 4.42 -13.55
C GLU A 103 29.32 5.53 -13.15
N LYS A 104 29.06 6.49 -14.05
CA LYS A 104 27.95 7.45 -13.91
C LYS A 104 26.67 6.86 -14.49
N VAL A 105 25.55 7.12 -13.83
CA VAL A 105 24.24 6.72 -14.33
C VAL A 105 23.84 7.59 -15.52
N VAL A 106 23.58 6.94 -16.66
CA VAL A 106 23.11 7.56 -17.91
C VAL A 106 21.58 7.67 -17.90
N GLY A 107 20.90 6.70 -17.28
CA GLY A 107 19.46 6.67 -17.10
C GLY A 107 18.99 5.43 -16.35
N THR A 108 17.73 5.44 -15.91
CA THR A 108 17.08 4.34 -15.19
C THR A 108 15.73 4.03 -15.81
N ARG A 109 15.20 2.81 -15.56
CA ARG A 109 13.85 2.42 -16.01
C ARG A 109 13.26 1.35 -15.10
N ILE A 110 12.02 1.54 -14.65
CA ILE A 110 11.31 0.53 -13.82
C ILE A 110 10.84 -0.61 -14.73
N LEU A 111 11.30 -1.83 -14.46
CA LEU A 111 10.98 -3.01 -15.26
C LEU A 111 9.74 -3.74 -14.72
N SER A 112 9.71 -3.96 -13.41
CA SER A 112 8.61 -4.59 -12.68
C SER A 112 8.59 -4.08 -11.25
N SER A 113 7.43 -4.14 -10.60
CA SER A 113 7.29 -3.78 -9.19
C SER A 113 6.14 -4.57 -8.57
N ASP A 114 6.35 -5.03 -7.34
CA ASP A 114 5.31 -5.62 -6.49
C ASP A 114 4.78 -4.58 -5.48
N ASP A 115 5.14 -3.32 -5.65
CA ASP A 115 4.62 -2.19 -4.88
C ASP A 115 3.23 -1.75 -5.39
N THR A 116 2.64 -0.75 -4.73
CA THR A 116 1.33 -0.20 -5.08
C THR A 116 1.35 0.38 -6.50
N PRO A 117 0.52 -0.13 -7.42
CA PRO A 117 0.55 0.27 -8.82
C PRO A 117 0.47 1.78 -9.02
N GLU A 118 -0.39 2.46 -8.26
CA GLU A 118 -0.58 3.92 -8.31
C GLU A 118 0.72 4.68 -7.95
N HIS A 119 1.48 4.18 -6.96
CA HIS A 119 2.74 4.79 -6.55
C HIS A 119 3.86 4.56 -7.57
N VAL A 120 3.88 3.36 -8.16
CA VAL A 120 4.86 3.00 -9.20
C VAL A 120 4.60 3.79 -10.47
N ASP A 121 3.35 3.98 -10.85
CA ASP A 121 2.96 4.71 -12.07
C ASP A 121 3.27 6.21 -11.96
N THR A 122 3.21 6.80 -10.75
CA THR A 122 3.66 8.17 -10.50
C THR A 122 5.16 8.39 -10.82
N LEU A 123 5.96 7.33 -10.66
CA LEU A 123 7.42 7.36 -10.84
C LEU A 123 7.84 6.85 -12.23
N ARG A 124 7.05 5.95 -12.81
CA ARG A 124 7.29 5.36 -14.13
C ARG A 124 7.11 6.43 -15.21
N ASN A 125 8.13 6.61 -16.05
CA ASN A 125 8.17 7.63 -17.11
C ASN A 125 8.12 9.08 -16.61
N ASN A 126 8.41 9.33 -15.32
CA ASN A 126 8.53 10.67 -14.78
C ASN A 126 9.92 11.26 -15.10
N PRO A 127 10.03 12.27 -15.97
CA PRO A 127 11.33 12.75 -16.44
C PRO A 127 12.17 13.39 -15.33
N THR A 128 11.54 13.96 -14.30
CA THR A 128 12.22 14.58 -13.15
C THR A 128 12.83 13.51 -12.27
N PHE A 129 12.07 12.44 -12.01
CA PHE A 129 12.57 11.28 -11.26
C PHE A 129 13.71 10.59 -12.00
N GLU A 130 13.58 10.32 -13.30
CA GLU A 130 14.66 9.68 -14.08
C GLU A 130 15.91 10.58 -14.19
N LYS A 131 15.75 11.90 -14.39
CA LYS A 131 16.86 12.86 -14.40
C LYS A 131 17.57 12.98 -13.06
N SER A 132 16.89 12.71 -11.94
CA SER A 132 17.52 12.78 -10.61
C SER A 132 18.71 11.84 -10.46
N PHE A 133 18.71 10.72 -11.21
CA PHE A 133 19.81 9.76 -11.23
C PHE A 133 20.87 10.08 -12.28
N LYS A 134 20.59 10.93 -13.26
CA LYS A 134 21.52 11.19 -14.36
C LYS A 134 22.81 11.83 -13.83
N ASP A 135 23.95 11.37 -14.35
CA ASP A 135 25.32 11.76 -13.95
C ASP A 135 25.74 11.39 -12.52
N TRP A 136 24.85 10.79 -11.72
CA TRP A 136 25.14 10.33 -10.37
C TRP A 136 26.10 9.14 -10.39
N ARG A 137 27.07 9.10 -9.45
CA ARG A 137 28.00 7.99 -9.22
C ARG A 137 27.71 7.29 -7.89
N PRO A 138 26.89 6.22 -7.87
CA PRO A 138 26.42 5.59 -6.63
C PRO A 138 27.52 5.03 -5.72
N THR A 139 28.68 4.69 -6.30
CA THR A 139 29.84 4.13 -5.58
C THR A 139 30.67 5.18 -4.84
N THR A 140 30.63 6.44 -5.25
CA THR A 140 31.51 7.51 -4.74
C THR A 140 30.80 8.79 -4.31
N GLN A 141 29.51 8.94 -4.67
CA GLN A 141 28.71 10.12 -4.37
C GLN A 141 27.50 9.74 -3.52
N PRO A 142 27.05 10.63 -2.61
CA PRO A 142 25.81 10.41 -1.87
C PRO A 142 24.62 10.33 -2.84
N ALA A 143 23.54 9.66 -2.42
CA ALA A 143 22.37 9.53 -3.27
C ALA A 143 21.75 10.90 -3.62
N PRO A 144 21.16 11.05 -4.81
CA PRO A 144 20.56 12.31 -5.23
C PRO A 144 19.42 12.68 -4.27
N LYS A 145 19.32 13.97 -3.95
CA LYS A 145 18.15 14.48 -3.23
C LYS A 145 16.95 14.39 -4.16
N LEU A 146 16.03 13.49 -3.83
CA LEU A 146 14.75 13.41 -4.52
C LEU A 146 13.83 14.50 -3.96
N GLU A 147 13.10 15.16 -4.85
CA GLU A 147 11.93 15.93 -4.45
C GLU A 147 10.83 14.97 -3.98
N ALA A 148 10.04 15.38 -2.99
CA ALA A 148 8.97 14.53 -2.48
C ALA A 148 7.91 14.31 -3.57
N TYR A 149 7.59 13.04 -3.86
CA TYR A 149 6.50 12.66 -4.77
C TYR A 149 5.24 12.39 -3.94
N ALA A 150 4.16 13.14 -4.17
CA ALA A 150 2.90 12.97 -3.45
C ALA A 150 2.42 11.51 -3.55
N GLY A 151 2.14 10.87 -2.40
CA GLY A 151 1.78 9.44 -2.32
C GLY A 151 2.94 8.46 -2.52
N SER A 152 3.92 8.79 -3.37
CA SER A 152 4.90 7.84 -3.93
C SER A 152 6.32 8.02 -3.38
N THR A 153 6.51 8.92 -2.41
CA THR A 153 7.81 9.27 -1.82
C THR A 153 8.55 8.05 -1.26
N LEU A 154 7.85 7.12 -0.58
CA LEU A 154 8.47 5.91 -0.01
C LEU A 154 8.94 4.94 -1.10
N THR A 155 8.17 4.80 -2.19
CA THR A 155 8.54 4.01 -3.37
C THR A 155 9.74 4.63 -4.10
N ALA A 156 9.79 5.96 -4.23
CA ALA A 156 10.90 6.69 -4.86
C ALA A 156 12.22 6.53 -4.08
N TYR A 157 12.15 6.65 -2.75
CA TYR A 157 13.29 6.40 -1.87
C TYR A 157 13.74 4.94 -1.92
N ALA A 158 12.80 3.99 -1.90
CA ALA A 158 13.12 2.56 -2.00
C ALA A 158 13.82 2.21 -3.32
N ILE A 159 13.40 2.80 -4.44
CA ILE A 159 14.07 2.63 -5.74
C ILE A 159 15.51 3.18 -5.69
N THR A 160 15.71 4.36 -5.09
CA THR A 160 17.05 4.97 -4.99
C THR A 160 17.98 4.16 -4.10
N GLU A 161 17.48 3.70 -2.95
CA GLU A 161 18.20 2.81 -2.04
C GLU A 161 18.51 1.46 -2.72
N SER A 162 17.59 0.94 -3.54
CA SER A 162 17.80 -0.28 -4.34
C SER A 162 18.94 -0.13 -5.35
N ILE A 163 19.00 1.01 -6.04
CA ILE A 163 20.09 1.34 -6.98
C ILE A 163 21.41 1.46 -6.21
N GLN A 164 21.41 2.16 -5.07
CA GLN A 164 22.61 2.35 -4.25
C GLN A 164 23.10 1.01 -3.70
N LYS A 165 22.25 0.23 -3.02
CA LYS A 165 22.58 -1.09 -2.47
C LYS A 165 23.19 -2.02 -3.53
N ARG A 166 22.60 -2.06 -4.72
CA ARG A 166 23.09 -2.89 -5.83
C ARG A 166 24.47 -2.46 -6.34
N LEU A 167 24.80 -1.16 -6.28
CA LEU A 167 26.01 -0.61 -6.91
C LEU A 167 27.15 -0.35 -5.94
N SER A 168 26.88 0.05 -4.69
CA SER A 168 27.88 0.39 -3.68
C SER A 168 28.03 -0.65 -2.56
N GLY A 169 27.03 -1.51 -2.34
CA GLY A 169 26.98 -2.46 -1.22
C GLY A 169 26.69 -1.85 0.16
N ASN A 170 26.67 -0.52 0.29
CA ASN A 170 26.38 0.24 1.52
C ASN A 170 25.45 1.43 1.19
N TYR A 171 24.35 1.62 1.92
CA TYR A 171 23.39 2.70 1.66
C TYR A 171 23.23 3.66 2.86
N VAL A 172 22.82 4.89 2.57
CA VAL A 172 22.53 5.94 3.56
C VAL A 172 21.02 6.18 3.55
N SER A 173 20.42 6.42 4.72
CA SER A 173 18.99 6.68 4.83
C SER A 173 18.58 7.90 4.02
N LEU A 174 17.71 7.71 3.04
CA LEU A 174 17.10 8.82 2.29
C LEU A 174 15.81 9.29 2.93
N ARG A 175 15.20 8.44 3.75
CA ARG A 175 14.03 8.76 4.57
C ARG A 175 14.39 9.72 5.70
N PHE A 176 15.60 9.63 6.25
CA PHE A 176 16.08 10.52 7.32
C PHE A 176 17.40 11.21 6.92
N PRO A 177 17.35 12.16 5.98
CA PRO A 177 18.57 12.74 5.36
C PRO A 177 19.26 13.79 6.22
N THR A 178 18.68 14.18 7.36
CA THR A 178 19.19 15.27 8.20
C THR A 178 20.47 14.86 8.94
N ALA A 179 21.55 15.61 8.71
CA ALA A 179 22.81 15.42 9.43
C ALA A 179 22.62 15.68 10.94
N LEU A 180 23.39 14.98 11.77
CA LEU A 180 23.42 15.20 13.20
C LEU A 180 23.99 16.58 13.52
N SER A 181 23.41 17.25 14.51
CA SER A 181 23.94 18.49 15.08
C SER A 181 24.51 18.27 16.48
N LEU A 182 25.47 19.11 16.89
CA LEU A 182 26.03 19.05 18.24
C LEU A 182 24.95 19.25 19.32
N LYS A 183 23.95 20.09 19.05
CA LYS A 183 22.81 20.33 19.94
C LYS A 183 21.97 19.06 20.14
N GLU A 184 21.74 18.28 19.10
CA GLU A 184 21.05 16.99 19.21
C GLU A 184 21.86 16.00 20.04
N ILE A 185 23.19 15.95 19.87
CA ILE A 185 24.06 15.07 20.68
C ILE A 185 24.07 15.48 22.16
N GLN A 186 24.09 16.79 22.42
CA GLN A 186 23.96 17.32 23.78
C GLN A 186 22.61 16.94 24.41
N GLY A 187 21.52 17.06 23.65
CA GLY A 187 20.18 16.64 24.09
C GLY A 187 20.01 15.12 24.20
N ALA A 188 20.78 14.34 23.44
CA ALA A 188 20.73 12.88 23.42
C ALA A 188 21.40 12.20 24.63
N GLY A 189 21.99 12.98 25.55
CA GLY A 189 22.59 12.45 26.77
C GLY A 189 24.07 12.80 26.95
N PHE A 190 24.65 13.67 26.12
CA PHE A 190 26.03 14.15 26.25
C PHE A 190 26.12 15.67 26.40
N PRO A 191 25.64 16.27 27.50
CA PRO A 191 25.58 17.73 27.67
C PRO A 191 26.95 18.43 27.55
N GLU A 192 28.02 17.73 27.90
CA GLU A 192 29.41 18.23 27.82
C GLU A 192 30.07 18.00 26.44
N ALA A 193 29.34 17.49 25.44
CA ALA A 193 29.89 17.26 24.11
C ALA A 193 30.34 18.58 23.48
N THR A 194 31.61 18.62 23.04
CA THR A 194 32.19 19.74 22.30
C THR A 194 32.26 19.44 20.81
N THR A 195 32.46 18.17 20.44
CA THR A 195 32.60 17.70 19.04
C THR A 195 32.14 16.26 18.90
N PHE A 196 31.88 15.83 17.66
CA PHE A 196 31.62 14.43 17.32
C PHE A 196 32.13 14.10 15.92
N GLU A 197 32.43 12.84 15.66
CA GLU A 197 32.92 12.36 14.36
C GLU A 197 32.29 11.01 13.98
N PRO A 198 31.97 10.77 12.69
CA PRO A 198 31.46 9.47 12.25
C PRO A 198 32.44 8.34 12.56
N ASN A 199 31.95 7.23 13.10
CA ASN A 199 32.77 6.08 13.47
C ASN A 199 32.79 5.03 12.33
N VAL A 200 33.59 5.27 11.30
CA VAL A 200 33.75 4.35 10.16
C VAL A 200 34.62 3.16 10.57
N PRO A 201 34.24 1.88 10.31
CA PRO A 201 33.20 1.41 9.39
C PRO A 201 31.80 1.16 9.99
N ARG A 202 31.55 1.47 11.27
CA ARG A 202 30.26 1.23 11.93
C ARG A 202 29.22 2.26 11.49
N LEU A 203 28.47 1.93 10.44
CA LEU A 203 27.43 2.80 9.89
C LEU A 203 26.40 3.21 10.95
N GLY A 204 26.08 4.51 10.98
CA GLY A 204 25.15 5.10 11.95
C GLY A 204 25.78 5.44 13.32
N TRP A 205 27.01 5.01 13.61
CA TRP A 205 27.71 5.35 14.85
C TRP A 205 28.50 6.64 14.73
N ASN A 206 28.46 7.46 15.78
CA ASN A 206 29.19 8.72 15.88
C ASN A 206 29.92 8.77 17.22
N LEU A 207 31.24 8.93 17.20
CA LEU A 207 32.08 9.09 18.37
C LEU A 207 31.90 10.50 18.94
N VAL A 208 31.60 10.61 20.24
CA VAL A 208 31.35 11.88 20.94
C VAL A 208 32.53 12.25 21.81
N ARG A 209 32.99 13.51 21.70
CA ARG A 209 34.12 14.04 22.46
C ARG A 209 33.74 15.25 23.31
N GLY A 210 34.29 15.29 24.51
CA GLY A 210 34.16 16.38 25.47
C GLY A 210 35.34 17.35 25.41
N PRO A 211 35.49 18.23 26.41
CA PRO A 211 36.66 19.07 26.57
C PRO A 211 37.97 18.25 26.53
N ASN A 212 39.05 18.82 25.99
CA ASN A 212 40.35 18.14 25.82
C ASN A 212 40.30 16.84 24.98
N ARG A 213 39.32 16.70 24.07
CA ARG A 213 39.09 15.50 23.25
C ARG A 213 38.81 14.22 24.05
N ALA A 214 38.36 14.35 25.30
CA ALA A 214 37.97 13.22 26.14
C ALA A 214 36.87 12.39 25.46
N HIS A 215 37.02 11.07 25.43
CA HIS A 215 36.03 10.15 24.88
C HIS A 215 34.85 10.03 25.84
N LEU A 216 33.68 10.58 25.44
CA LEU A 216 32.47 10.54 26.27
C LEU A 216 31.60 9.33 25.97
N GLY A 217 31.56 8.88 24.71
CA GLY A 217 30.71 7.78 24.27
C GLY A 217 30.37 7.86 22.79
N TYR A 218 29.26 7.25 22.42
CA TYR A 218 28.77 7.22 21.05
C TYR A 218 27.30 7.67 20.96
N VAL A 219 26.95 8.31 19.85
CA VAL A 219 25.55 8.49 19.43
C VAL A 219 25.30 7.67 18.18
N VAL A 220 24.34 6.76 18.28
CA VAL A 220 24.00 5.80 17.24
C VAL A 220 22.64 6.16 16.65
N ARG A 221 22.57 6.29 15.32
CA ARG A 221 21.33 6.43 14.58
C ARG A 221 20.77 5.04 14.29
N SER A 222 19.47 4.83 14.49
CA SER A 222 18.84 3.57 14.06
C SER A 222 18.80 3.43 12.54
N SER A 223 18.63 4.54 11.81
CA SER A 223 18.77 4.60 10.35
C SER A 223 20.21 4.37 9.87
N PRO A 224 20.43 3.69 8.74
CA PRO A 224 19.42 3.19 7.78
C PRO A 224 18.76 1.83 8.10
N SER A 225 19.33 1.04 9.01
CA SER A 225 18.91 -0.35 9.30
C SER A 225 17.52 -0.49 9.90
N ALA A 226 16.94 0.60 10.37
CA ALA A 226 15.57 0.64 10.86
C ALA A 226 14.58 1.28 9.87
N ASP A 227 15.03 1.70 8.68
CA ASP A 227 14.21 2.48 7.75
C ASP A 227 13.05 1.67 7.17
N GLU A 228 13.19 0.35 7.11
CA GLU A 228 12.16 -0.61 6.67
C GLU A 228 11.20 -1.01 7.80
N VAL A 229 11.44 -0.58 9.04
CA VAL A 229 10.59 -0.91 10.19
C VAL A 229 9.45 0.12 10.29
N ILE A 230 8.27 -0.30 9.82
CA ILE A 230 7.09 0.56 9.76
C ILE A 230 6.29 0.48 11.07
N GLY A 231 5.95 1.65 11.62
CA GLY A 231 5.02 1.82 12.74
C GLY A 231 3.56 1.75 12.30
N TYR A 232 2.71 2.65 12.81
CA TYR A 232 1.30 2.69 12.41
C TYR A 232 1.12 3.34 11.02
N ALA A 233 1.79 4.47 10.75
CA ALA A 233 1.70 5.19 9.48
C ALA A 233 3.04 5.31 8.73
N GLY A 234 4.18 5.06 9.37
CA GLY A 234 5.48 5.22 8.74
C GLY A 234 6.67 4.86 9.63
N PRO A 235 7.90 4.88 9.08
CA PRO A 235 9.12 4.57 9.83
C PRO A 235 9.50 5.70 10.80
N SER A 236 10.33 5.35 11.78
CA SER A 236 10.78 6.25 12.85
C SER A 236 12.29 6.15 13.08
N GLU A 237 12.99 7.28 13.06
CA GLU A 237 14.40 7.37 13.40
C GLU A 237 14.59 7.69 14.89
N THR A 238 15.49 6.94 15.51
CA THR A 238 15.91 7.11 16.89
C THR A 238 17.39 7.43 17.01
N LEU A 239 17.74 8.27 17.97
CA LEU A 239 19.10 8.46 18.46
C LEU A 239 19.29 7.70 19.75
N ILE A 240 20.38 6.95 19.82
CA ILE A 240 20.71 6.09 20.93
C ILE A 240 22.08 6.53 21.44
N ALA A 241 22.13 7.14 22.62
CA ALA A 241 23.38 7.43 23.30
C ALA A 241 23.89 6.16 23.98
N VAL A 242 25.16 5.84 23.73
CA VAL A 242 25.86 4.67 24.24
C VAL A 242 27.10 5.15 24.98
N GLU A 243 27.35 4.59 26.16
CA GLU A 243 28.51 4.91 26.99
C GLU A 243 29.85 4.67 26.26
N ALA A 244 30.94 5.19 26.81
CA ALA A 244 32.30 5.02 26.27
C ALA A 244 32.75 3.56 26.11
N ASP A 245 32.09 2.63 26.82
CA ASP A 245 32.32 1.18 26.66
C ASP A 245 31.73 0.60 25.37
N GLY A 246 30.89 1.35 24.65
CA GLY A 246 30.21 0.90 23.44
C GLY A 246 29.12 -0.16 23.67
N LEU A 247 28.75 -0.41 24.92
CA LEU A 247 27.82 -1.46 25.34
C LEU A 247 26.59 -0.89 26.01
N ARG A 248 26.72 -0.02 27.01
CA ARG A 248 25.56 0.42 27.82
C ARG A 248 24.84 1.58 27.14
N LEU A 249 23.52 1.47 27.02
CA LEU A 249 22.69 2.56 26.53
C LEU A 249 22.49 3.56 27.67
N ARG A 250 22.84 4.82 27.39
CA ARG A 250 22.65 5.94 28.30
C ARG A 250 21.26 6.55 28.17
N GLN A 251 20.81 6.70 26.93
CA GLN A 251 19.52 7.30 26.60
C GLN A 251 19.08 6.90 25.19
N VAL A 252 17.77 6.78 24.99
CA VAL A 252 17.15 6.61 23.67
C VAL A 252 16.17 7.75 23.47
N MET A 253 16.17 8.35 22.29
CA MET A 253 15.21 9.38 21.92
C MET A 253 14.71 9.19 20.51
N LEU A 254 13.44 9.53 20.29
CA LEU A 254 12.88 9.65 18.95
C LEU A 254 13.31 10.98 18.35
N ARG A 255 13.97 10.93 17.18
CA ARG A 255 14.48 12.10 16.48
C ARG A 255 13.47 12.62 15.48
N THR A 256 13.19 11.84 14.44
CA THR A 256 12.27 12.17 13.35
C THR A 256 11.38 10.96 13.06
N THR A 257 10.13 11.19 12.69
CA THR A 257 9.18 10.10 12.46
C THR A 257 8.18 10.48 11.37
N TYR A 258 7.80 9.49 10.57
CA TYR A 258 6.71 9.57 9.59
C TYR A 258 5.42 8.95 10.14
N ASP A 259 5.38 8.64 11.44
CA ASP A 259 4.19 8.12 12.11
C ASP A 259 3.24 9.25 12.54
N THR A 260 2.01 8.91 12.91
CA THR A 260 0.98 9.92 13.24
C THR A 260 1.36 10.67 14.52
N ALA A 261 1.26 12.00 14.49
CA ALA A 261 1.63 12.86 15.63
C ALA A 261 0.94 12.46 16.95
N ASP A 262 -0.29 11.95 16.89
CA ASP A 262 -1.05 11.47 18.06
C ASP A 262 -0.48 10.19 18.70
N TYR A 263 0.12 9.28 17.92
CA TYR A 263 0.81 8.10 18.47
C TYR A 263 2.16 8.47 19.05
N VAL A 264 2.84 9.43 18.42
CA VAL A 264 4.15 9.93 18.83
C VAL A 264 4.06 10.71 20.15
N SER A 265 3.03 11.56 20.31
CA SER A 265 2.79 12.29 21.57
C SER A 265 2.50 11.34 22.72
N ARG A 266 1.71 10.27 22.53
CA ARG A 266 1.47 9.26 23.57
C ARG A 266 2.73 8.55 24.07
N ILE A 267 3.75 8.43 23.22
CA ILE A 267 5.04 7.83 23.58
C ILE A 267 5.95 8.87 24.26
N LYS A 268 5.93 10.13 23.81
CA LYS A 268 6.77 11.22 24.37
C LYS A 268 6.23 11.76 25.69
N ASP A 269 4.92 11.91 25.78
CA ASP A 269 4.19 12.56 26.88
C ASP A 269 3.63 11.53 27.88
N GLN A 270 4.14 10.29 27.82
CA GLN A 270 3.74 9.23 28.73
C GLN A 270 4.08 9.62 30.18
N GLU A 271 3.06 9.66 31.04
CA GLU A 271 3.28 9.80 32.48
C GLU A 271 4.09 8.61 33.02
N PRO A 272 5.11 8.84 33.87
CA PRO A 272 5.86 7.75 34.45
C PRO A 272 4.96 6.78 35.21
N ASP A 273 5.24 5.49 35.12
CA ASP A 273 4.53 4.48 35.91
C ASP A 273 4.76 4.69 37.44
N PRO A 274 4.07 3.95 38.34
CA PRO A 274 4.26 4.10 39.79
C PRO A 274 5.70 3.87 40.29
N GLN A 275 6.60 3.35 39.45
CA GLN A 275 8.02 3.16 39.71
C GLN A 275 8.91 4.20 38.98
N GLY A 276 8.32 5.21 38.33
CA GLY A 276 9.02 6.28 37.63
C GLY A 276 9.65 5.85 36.29
N ARG A 277 9.08 4.86 35.62
CA ARG A 277 9.54 4.32 34.32
C ARG A 277 8.71 4.87 33.16
N THR A 278 9.37 5.13 32.03
CA THR A 278 8.79 5.57 30.76
C THR A 278 9.31 4.70 29.63
N PHE A 279 8.60 4.62 28.50
CA PHE A 279 8.99 3.77 27.38
C PHE A 279 10.45 3.95 26.95
N PHE A 280 10.94 5.18 26.73
CA PHE A 280 12.33 5.41 26.32
C PHE A 280 13.36 5.05 27.39
N LYS A 281 13.03 5.25 28.67
CA LYS A 281 13.89 4.86 29.79
C LYS A 281 13.95 3.35 29.95
N ASP A 282 12.87 2.66 29.60
CA ASP A 282 12.85 1.20 29.60
C ASP A 282 13.73 0.60 28.51
N LEU A 283 13.90 1.28 27.36
CA LEU A 283 14.79 0.82 26.30
C LEU A 283 16.26 0.77 26.72
N THR A 284 16.68 1.52 27.75
CA THR A 284 18.07 1.52 28.22
C THR A 284 18.40 0.39 29.19
N LYS A 285 17.42 -0.48 29.53
CA LYS A 285 17.64 -1.65 30.39
C LYS A 285 18.58 -2.67 29.76
N TRP A 286 18.62 -2.72 28.43
CA TRP A 286 19.44 -3.66 27.66
C TRP A 286 20.64 -2.95 27.04
N ASN A 287 21.77 -3.65 27.03
CA ASN A 287 22.99 -3.22 26.35
C ASN A 287 22.92 -3.50 24.84
N THR A 288 23.90 -3.01 24.06
CA THR A 288 23.91 -3.14 22.60
C THR A 288 23.88 -4.59 22.12
N ARG A 289 24.53 -5.53 22.83
CA ARG A 289 24.53 -6.97 22.47
C ARG A 289 23.18 -7.63 22.78
N GLU A 290 22.61 -7.30 23.93
CA GLU A 290 21.27 -7.76 24.32
C GLU A 290 20.20 -7.23 23.36
N TRP A 291 20.31 -5.99 22.91
CA TRP A 291 19.44 -5.41 21.90
C TRP A 291 19.54 -6.13 20.55
N ALA A 292 20.75 -6.47 20.13
CA ALA A 292 20.95 -7.22 18.89
C ALA A 292 20.16 -8.54 18.92
N GLU A 293 20.19 -9.25 20.05
CA GLU A 293 19.52 -10.57 20.22
C GLU A 293 18.10 -10.48 20.81
N PHE A 294 17.53 -9.28 20.91
CA PHE A 294 16.30 -9.02 21.66
C PHE A 294 15.08 -9.82 21.14
N ASP A 295 14.43 -10.62 22.00
CA ASP A 295 13.24 -11.39 21.61
C ASP A 295 11.95 -10.77 22.18
N PHE A 296 11.24 -10.02 21.33
CA PHE A 296 9.97 -9.38 21.67
C PHE A 296 8.88 -10.31 22.22
N ARG A 297 8.98 -11.62 22.01
CA ARG A 297 7.98 -12.60 22.48
C ARG A 297 8.11 -12.95 23.95
N LYS A 298 9.24 -12.61 24.58
CA LYS A 298 9.46 -12.88 26.01
C LYS A 298 8.71 -11.91 26.93
N GLY A 299 8.02 -10.91 26.37
CA GLY A 299 7.22 -9.95 27.14
C GLY A 299 8.05 -9.04 28.02
N GLU A 300 9.34 -8.88 27.70
CA GLU A 300 10.30 -8.11 28.52
C GLU A 300 10.19 -6.59 28.27
N LEU A 301 9.46 -6.17 27.23
CA LEU A 301 9.24 -4.77 26.86
C LEU A 301 7.74 -4.43 26.85
N ASP A 302 7.34 -3.49 27.70
CA ASP A 302 5.98 -2.93 27.70
C ASP A 302 5.84 -1.88 26.59
N THR A 303 4.94 -2.13 25.62
CA THR A 303 4.59 -1.17 24.56
C THR A 303 3.58 -0.13 25.07
N VAL A 304 3.49 1.02 24.40
CA VAL A 304 2.56 2.10 24.80
C VAL A 304 1.14 1.81 24.32
N ALA A 305 0.18 1.77 25.25
CA ALA A 305 -1.23 1.53 24.94
C ALA A 305 -1.79 2.60 24.00
N GLY A 306 -2.43 2.17 22.91
CA GLY A 306 -2.92 3.07 21.88
C GLY A 306 -1.85 3.66 20.98
N ALA A 307 -0.57 3.29 21.12
CA ALA A 307 0.54 3.56 20.20
C ALA A 307 1.45 2.32 20.03
N THR A 308 0.85 1.13 20.09
CA THR A 308 1.53 -0.17 20.19
C THR A 308 2.41 -0.47 18.98
N LEU A 309 1.94 -0.19 17.76
CA LEU A 309 2.70 -0.42 16.53
C LEU A 309 3.89 0.55 16.42
N THR A 310 3.72 1.82 16.79
CA THR A 310 4.77 2.83 16.79
C THR A 310 5.86 2.54 17.82
N SER A 311 5.48 2.17 19.05
CA SER A 311 6.43 1.80 20.10
C SER A 311 7.16 0.48 19.80
N TYR A 312 6.45 -0.49 19.22
CA TYR A 312 7.08 -1.72 18.71
C TYR A 312 8.09 -1.43 17.60
N ALA A 313 7.74 -0.58 16.62
CA ALA A 313 8.62 -0.21 15.52
C ALA A 313 9.90 0.50 16.00
N ILE A 314 9.79 1.40 16.99
CA ILE A 314 10.95 2.04 17.63
C ILE A 314 11.89 1.00 18.24
N ALA A 315 11.37 0.07 19.03
CA ALA A 315 12.19 -0.95 19.68
C ALA A 315 12.77 -1.95 18.66
N LYS A 316 12.00 -2.32 17.64
CA LYS A 316 12.45 -3.16 16.53
C LYS A 316 13.53 -2.48 15.69
N GLY A 317 13.48 -1.15 15.58
CA GLY A 317 14.54 -0.34 14.97
C GLY A 317 15.86 -0.37 15.76
N LEU A 318 15.79 -0.30 17.09
CA LEU A 318 16.95 -0.49 17.97
C LEU A 318 17.57 -1.88 17.78
N GLN A 319 16.74 -2.94 17.81
CA GLN A 319 17.22 -4.29 17.54
C GLN A 319 17.92 -4.36 16.17
N SER A 320 17.29 -3.86 15.11
CA SER A 320 17.81 -3.99 13.74
C SER A 320 19.14 -3.23 13.57
N ARG A 321 19.29 -2.06 14.21
CA ARG A 321 20.55 -1.31 14.25
C ARG A 321 21.67 -2.08 14.94
N PHE A 322 21.42 -2.58 16.14
CA PHE A 322 22.46 -3.27 16.91
C PHE A 322 22.74 -4.68 16.37
N ALA A 323 21.75 -5.31 15.72
CA ALA A 323 21.94 -6.52 14.93
C ALA A 323 22.93 -6.30 13.78
N ASP A 324 22.77 -5.22 13.02
CA ASP A 324 23.68 -4.92 11.91
C ASP A 324 25.10 -4.59 12.37
N ASP A 325 25.22 -4.03 13.58
CA ASP A 325 26.49 -3.63 14.19
C ASP A 325 27.28 -4.81 14.76
N VAL A 326 26.61 -5.77 15.43
CA VAL A 326 27.26 -6.99 15.94
C VAL A 326 27.65 -7.94 14.80
N HIS A 327 26.90 -7.94 13.70
CA HIS A 327 27.00 -8.97 12.64
C HIS A 327 27.54 -8.47 11.30
N GLY A 328 28.04 -7.24 11.23
CA GLY A 328 28.69 -6.67 10.05
C GLY A 328 27.88 -6.84 8.77
N GLY A 329 26.75 -6.16 8.64
CA GLY A 329 25.90 -6.22 7.44
C GLY A 329 25.42 -7.64 7.15
N HIS A 330 24.43 -8.11 7.93
CA HIS A 330 23.67 -9.34 7.69
C HIS A 330 24.47 -10.58 7.23
N ARG A 331 25.28 -11.17 8.13
CA ARG A 331 25.65 -12.59 7.96
C ARG A 331 25.56 -13.51 9.18
N GLU A 332 25.40 -13.04 10.42
CA GLU A 332 25.44 -13.95 11.59
C GLU A 332 24.20 -13.96 12.54
N GLN A 333 23.32 -12.94 12.61
CA GLN A 333 22.15 -13.01 13.52
C GLN A 333 20.89 -13.63 12.93
N GLN A 334 20.77 -13.61 11.59
CA GLN A 334 19.83 -14.49 10.90
C GLN A 334 20.12 -15.95 11.25
N ASP A 335 21.36 -16.27 11.62
CA ASP A 335 21.85 -17.61 11.81
C ASP A 335 21.29 -18.27 13.09
N ALA A 336 21.09 -17.61 14.24
CA ALA A 336 20.56 -18.29 15.44
C ALA A 336 19.06 -18.61 15.34
N ARG A 337 18.24 -17.67 14.85
CA ARG A 337 16.80 -17.90 14.64
C ARG A 337 16.56 -18.81 13.45
N GLN A 338 17.33 -18.69 12.35
CA GLN A 338 17.27 -19.66 11.25
C GLN A 338 17.79 -21.02 11.68
N ARG A 339 18.85 -21.14 12.49
CA ARG A 339 19.31 -22.42 13.06
C ARG A 339 18.26 -23.00 14.00
N LEU A 340 17.58 -22.21 14.82
CA LEU A 340 16.49 -22.68 15.70
C LEU A 340 15.26 -23.10 14.89
N GLN A 341 14.86 -22.32 13.89
CA GLN A 341 13.76 -22.66 12.99
C GLN A 341 14.11 -23.88 12.13
N ALA A 342 15.35 -23.98 11.63
CA ALA A 342 15.85 -25.14 10.92
C ALA A 342 15.90 -26.37 11.83
N ALA A 343 16.43 -26.25 13.06
CA ALA A 343 16.44 -27.31 14.05
C ALA A 343 15.03 -27.75 14.42
N ALA A 344 14.09 -26.81 14.60
CA ALA A 344 12.69 -27.11 14.85
C ALA A 344 12.04 -27.85 13.68
N LEU A 345 12.30 -27.44 12.44
CA LEU A 345 11.84 -28.14 11.24
C LEU A 345 12.41 -29.55 11.17
N TRP A 346 13.69 -29.74 11.50
CA TRP A 346 14.32 -31.05 11.60
C TRP A 346 13.68 -31.92 12.70
N CYS A 347 13.37 -31.36 13.86
CA CYS A 347 12.64 -32.04 14.94
C CYS A 347 11.22 -32.43 14.53
N PHE A 348 10.49 -31.54 13.85
CA PHE A 348 9.15 -31.84 13.35
C PHE A 348 9.17 -32.95 12.29
N LEU A 349 10.18 -32.93 11.41
CA LEU A 349 10.39 -34.00 10.43
C LEU A 349 10.70 -35.34 11.11
N ALA A 350 11.63 -35.36 12.07
CA ALA A 350 11.97 -36.56 12.83
C ALA A 350 10.75 -37.11 13.59
N GLY A 351 9.98 -36.24 14.25
CA GLY A 351 8.75 -36.62 14.94
C GLY A 351 7.66 -37.13 13.99
N ALA A 352 7.50 -36.53 12.80
CA ALA A 352 6.57 -37.02 11.79
C ALA A 352 6.96 -38.42 11.29
N LEU A 353 8.26 -38.68 11.06
CA LEU A 353 8.79 -40.00 10.72
C LEU A 353 8.54 -41.01 11.85
N LEU A 354 8.84 -40.64 13.09
CA LEU A 354 8.62 -41.48 14.26
C LEU A 354 7.14 -41.85 14.38
N MET A 355 6.24 -40.88 14.30
CA MET A 355 4.78 -41.10 14.34
C MET A 355 4.28 -41.97 13.18
N THR A 356 4.92 -41.88 12.02
CA THR A 356 4.57 -42.68 10.83
C THR A 356 5.03 -44.12 10.96
N PHE A 357 6.21 -44.38 11.53
CA PHE A 357 6.83 -45.71 11.54
C PHE A 357 6.62 -46.51 12.83
N THR A 358 6.25 -45.86 13.93
CA THR A 358 6.04 -46.50 15.24
C THR A 358 4.56 -46.56 15.62
N PRO A 359 4.15 -47.41 16.59
CA PRO A 359 2.77 -47.46 17.09
C PRO A 359 2.39 -46.26 17.99
N LEU A 360 3.26 -45.26 18.17
CA LEU A 360 3.00 -44.09 19.01
C LEU A 360 1.76 -43.29 18.58
N HIS A 361 1.45 -43.29 17.28
CA HIS A 361 0.26 -42.63 16.74
C HIS A 361 -1.07 -43.23 17.24
N GLY A 362 -1.06 -44.49 17.71
CA GLY A 362 -2.24 -45.17 18.26
C GLY A 362 -2.57 -44.75 19.70
N ARG A 363 -1.66 -44.06 20.40
CA ARG A 363 -1.89 -43.57 21.77
C ARG A 363 -2.57 -42.20 21.74
N PRO A 364 -3.79 -42.05 22.28
CA PRO A 364 -4.59 -40.83 22.09
C PRO A 364 -3.97 -39.58 22.71
N VAL A 365 -3.28 -39.72 23.84
CA VAL A 365 -2.59 -38.61 24.51
C VAL A 365 -1.41 -38.12 23.67
N ILE A 366 -0.56 -39.03 23.20
CA ILE A 366 0.61 -38.70 22.36
C ILE A 366 0.16 -38.08 21.02
N ARG A 367 -0.90 -38.63 20.42
CA ARG A 367 -1.51 -38.12 19.18
C ARG A 367 -1.97 -36.66 19.35
N ARG A 368 -2.68 -36.33 20.43
CA ARG A 368 -3.15 -34.96 20.70
C ARG A 368 -2.00 -33.99 20.96
N ILE A 369 -1.02 -34.38 21.78
CA ILE A 369 0.16 -33.55 22.05
C ILE A 369 0.87 -33.23 20.74
N TRP A 370 1.09 -34.25 19.90
CA TRP A 370 1.70 -34.06 18.58
C TRP A 370 0.90 -33.12 17.68
N GLN A 371 -0.43 -33.25 17.64
CA GLN A 371 -1.30 -32.37 16.85
C GLN A 371 -1.25 -30.91 17.31
N VAL A 372 -1.25 -30.66 18.62
CA VAL A 372 -1.11 -29.32 19.18
C VAL A 372 0.26 -28.72 18.83
N LEU A 373 1.34 -29.53 18.92
CA LEU A 373 2.68 -29.11 18.51
C LEU A 373 2.75 -28.80 17.01
N LEU A 374 2.06 -29.57 16.15
CA LEU A 374 2.00 -29.26 14.72
C LEU A 374 1.26 -27.95 14.44
N VAL A 375 0.11 -27.73 15.07
CA VAL A 375 -0.70 -26.52 14.88
C VAL A 375 0.04 -25.28 15.38
N GLY A 376 0.52 -25.31 16.63
CA GLY A 376 1.21 -24.16 17.22
C GLY A 376 2.64 -23.97 16.72
N GLY A 377 3.40 -25.05 16.57
CA GLY A 377 4.82 -25.01 16.21
C GLY A 377 5.06 -24.97 14.70
N LEU A 378 4.60 -25.97 13.96
CA LEU A 378 4.84 -26.01 12.51
C LEU A 378 3.91 -25.06 11.73
N GLY A 379 2.66 -24.93 12.17
CA GLY A 379 1.65 -24.04 11.59
C GLY A 379 1.88 -22.58 11.96
N LEU A 380 1.52 -22.18 13.18
CA LEU A 380 1.50 -20.77 13.60
C LEU A 380 2.89 -20.16 13.83
N TRP A 381 3.86 -20.94 14.30
CA TRP A 381 5.19 -20.42 14.63
C TRP A 381 6.18 -20.46 13.46
N LEU A 382 6.23 -21.56 12.71
CA LEU A 382 7.13 -21.71 11.56
C LEU A 382 6.50 -21.24 10.25
N GLY A 383 5.18 -21.39 10.06
CA GLY A 383 4.50 -21.01 8.81
C GLY A 383 4.94 -21.79 7.58
N GLN A 384 5.69 -22.90 7.74
CA GLN A 384 6.27 -23.67 6.65
C GLN A 384 5.48 -24.94 6.39
N LEU A 385 4.43 -24.82 5.57
CA LEU A 385 3.64 -25.94 5.08
C LEU A 385 4.07 -26.30 3.66
N LEU A 386 3.97 -27.59 3.31
CA LEU A 386 4.06 -28.01 1.92
C LEU A 386 2.73 -27.66 1.25
N SER A 387 2.83 -26.87 0.20
CA SER A 387 1.72 -26.37 -0.60
C SER A 387 2.00 -26.63 -2.09
N LEU A 388 0.96 -26.65 -2.92
CA LEU A 388 1.09 -26.61 -4.37
C LEU A 388 1.83 -25.36 -4.84
N SER A 389 1.63 -24.21 -4.16
CA SER A 389 2.38 -22.98 -4.46
C SER A 389 3.89 -23.18 -4.28
N LEU A 390 4.30 -23.88 -3.22
CA LEU A 390 5.70 -24.20 -2.93
C LEU A 390 6.29 -25.16 -3.97
N PHE A 391 5.59 -26.27 -4.28
CA PHE A 391 6.06 -27.23 -5.29
C PHE A 391 6.11 -26.64 -6.69
N ALA A 392 5.12 -25.82 -7.06
CA ALA A 392 5.13 -25.12 -8.33
C ALA A 392 6.24 -24.06 -8.36
N GLY A 393 6.47 -23.34 -7.26
CA GLY A 393 7.59 -22.40 -7.12
C GLY A 393 8.94 -23.09 -7.34
N TRP A 394 9.17 -24.24 -6.72
CA TRP A 394 10.39 -25.04 -6.92
C TRP A 394 10.52 -25.58 -8.34
N ALA A 395 9.42 -26.03 -8.94
CA ALA A 395 9.40 -26.47 -10.34
C ALA A 395 9.73 -25.33 -11.31
N ARG A 396 9.28 -24.12 -11.01
CA ARG A 396 9.42 -22.94 -11.87
C ARG A 396 10.79 -22.27 -11.76
N HIS A 397 11.30 -22.11 -10.54
CA HIS A 397 12.46 -21.27 -10.24
C HIS A 397 13.67 -22.05 -9.70
N GLY A 398 13.56 -23.36 -9.58
CA GLY A 398 14.59 -24.22 -9.01
C GLY A 398 14.46 -24.40 -7.50
N ILE A 399 15.33 -25.25 -6.97
CA ILE A 399 15.24 -25.77 -5.60
C ILE A 399 16.15 -24.95 -4.66
N PRO A 400 15.63 -24.37 -3.56
CA PRO A 400 16.41 -23.52 -2.64
C PRO A 400 17.28 -24.32 -1.65
N TRP A 401 18.24 -25.10 -2.16
CA TRP A 401 19.08 -26.02 -1.37
C TRP A 401 19.80 -25.35 -0.20
N ALA A 402 20.27 -24.11 -0.38
CA ALA A 402 21.02 -23.38 0.63
C ALA A 402 20.14 -22.70 1.69
N GLN A 403 18.86 -22.45 1.38
CA GLN A 403 18.01 -21.55 2.17
C GLN A 403 16.96 -22.30 3.01
N ALA A 404 16.49 -23.47 2.56
CA ALA A 404 15.44 -24.23 3.24
C ALA A 404 15.62 -25.77 3.14
N PRO A 405 16.76 -26.33 3.56
CA PRO A 405 17.05 -27.76 3.37
C PRO A 405 16.06 -28.69 4.09
N ALA A 406 15.59 -28.34 5.28
CA ALA A 406 14.63 -29.15 6.04
C ALA A 406 13.26 -29.25 5.35
N LEU A 407 12.77 -28.15 4.78
CA LEU A 407 11.50 -28.10 4.05
C LEU A 407 11.57 -28.89 2.74
N LEU A 408 12.70 -28.83 2.05
CA LEU A 408 12.97 -29.64 0.86
C LEU A 408 12.96 -31.13 1.16
N ILE A 409 13.65 -31.52 2.23
CA ILE A 409 13.72 -32.92 2.65
C ILE A 409 12.35 -33.40 3.11
N LEU A 410 11.57 -32.57 3.80
CA LEU A 410 10.17 -32.86 4.12
C LEU A 410 9.34 -33.09 2.84
N GLY A 411 9.53 -32.27 1.79
CA GLY A 411 8.89 -32.45 0.48
C GLY A 411 9.25 -33.77 -0.19
N VAL A 412 10.55 -34.13 -0.23
CA VAL A 412 11.04 -35.40 -0.77
C VAL A 412 10.46 -36.59 -0.02
N ILE A 413 10.48 -36.54 1.31
CA ILE A 413 9.95 -37.59 2.18
C ILE A 413 8.43 -37.72 2.03
N ALA A 414 7.71 -36.60 1.88
CA ALA A 414 6.27 -36.59 1.63
C ALA A 414 5.89 -37.28 0.31
N LEU A 415 6.78 -37.36 -0.66
CA LEU A 415 6.59 -38.10 -1.92
C LEU A 415 7.09 -39.55 -1.85
N LEU A 416 8.29 -39.78 -1.29
CA LEU A 416 8.93 -41.10 -1.28
C LEU A 416 8.37 -42.07 -0.24
N VAL A 417 7.94 -41.59 0.93
CA VAL A 417 7.39 -42.46 1.97
C VAL A 417 6.07 -43.11 1.52
N PRO A 418 5.09 -42.37 0.94
CA PRO A 418 3.89 -42.99 0.36
C PRO A 418 4.20 -43.93 -0.82
N TRP A 419 5.22 -43.59 -1.62
CA TRP A 419 5.68 -44.40 -2.74
C TRP A 419 6.24 -45.77 -2.28
N GLY A 420 7.15 -45.78 -1.30
CA GLY A 420 7.85 -46.99 -0.85
C GLY A 420 7.11 -47.80 0.23
N SER A 421 6.51 -47.11 1.21
CA SER A 421 5.97 -47.74 2.43
C SER A 421 4.43 -47.80 2.50
N ARG A 422 3.73 -47.19 1.54
CA ARG A 422 2.26 -46.97 1.52
C ARG A 422 1.71 -46.04 2.60
N ARG A 423 2.54 -45.58 3.53
CA ARG A 423 2.14 -44.70 4.65
C ARG A 423 2.14 -43.24 4.20
N GLN A 424 1.19 -42.46 4.69
CA GLN A 424 1.08 -41.02 4.38
C GLN A 424 1.68 -40.21 5.52
N LEU A 425 2.96 -39.85 5.39
CA LEU A 425 3.66 -39.08 6.40
C LEU A 425 3.07 -37.67 6.53
N TYR A 426 2.96 -36.95 5.42
CA TYR A 426 2.63 -35.53 5.47
C TYR A 426 1.18 -35.29 5.95
N CYS A 427 0.18 -35.79 5.20
CA CYS A 427 -1.22 -35.53 5.51
C CYS A 427 -1.67 -36.03 6.90
N HIS A 428 -1.07 -37.10 7.44
CA HIS A 428 -1.49 -37.68 8.71
C HIS A 428 -0.62 -37.28 9.92
N HIS A 429 0.64 -36.90 9.70
CA HIS A 429 1.61 -36.73 10.78
C HIS A 429 2.45 -35.45 10.68
N ALA A 430 2.31 -34.64 9.64
CA ALA A 430 3.04 -33.37 9.54
C ALA A 430 2.16 -32.16 9.18
N CYS A 431 1.02 -32.32 8.49
CA CYS A 431 0.18 -31.20 8.06
C CYS A 431 -0.51 -30.49 9.25
N PRO A 432 -0.20 -29.21 9.55
CA PRO A 432 -0.83 -28.46 10.64
C PRO A 432 -2.33 -28.26 10.43
N HIS A 433 -2.76 -27.96 9.19
CA HIS A 433 -4.17 -27.78 8.86
C HIS A 433 -4.98 -29.07 9.07
N GLY A 434 -4.45 -30.22 8.65
CA GLY A 434 -5.07 -31.52 8.90
C GLY A 434 -5.15 -31.87 10.39
N ALA A 435 -4.11 -31.53 11.16
CA ALA A 435 -4.11 -31.69 12.61
C ALA A 435 -5.18 -30.81 13.29
N ALA A 436 -5.33 -29.55 12.86
CA ALA A 436 -6.38 -28.66 13.35
C ALA A 436 -7.78 -29.21 13.05
N GLN A 437 -8.02 -29.70 11.84
CA GLN A 437 -9.30 -30.31 11.46
C GLN A 437 -9.62 -31.57 12.29
N GLU A 438 -8.62 -32.39 12.62
CA GLU A 438 -8.80 -33.60 13.43
C GLU A 438 -9.09 -33.27 14.90
N LEU A 439 -8.44 -32.23 15.46
CA LEU A 439 -8.72 -31.72 16.80
C LEU A 439 -10.15 -31.18 16.90
N LEU A 440 -10.61 -30.39 15.93
CA LEU A 440 -11.99 -29.87 15.86
C LEU A 440 -13.02 -30.99 15.64
N GLY A 441 -12.65 -32.03 14.88
CA GLY A 441 -13.48 -33.21 14.64
C GLY A 441 -13.72 -34.08 15.89
N GLY A 442 -13.09 -33.79 17.04
CA GLY A 442 -13.34 -34.47 18.31
C GLY A 442 -14.75 -34.25 18.90
N LEU A 443 -15.50 -33.26 18.38
CA LEU A 443 -16.85 -32.91 18.81
C LEU A 443 -17.92 -33.87 18.24
N LYS A 444 -17.91 -35.13 18.71
CA LYS A 444 -18.75 -36.23 18.18
C LYS A 444 -20.26 -35.93 18.12
N ARG A 445 -20.78 -35.00 18.93
CA ARG A 445 -22.21 -34.66 19.01
C ARG A 445 -22.73 -33.86 17.79
N LEU A 446 -21.84 -33.21 17.03
CA LEU A 446 -22.22 -32.36 15.90
C LEU A 446 -21.97 -33.03 14.53
N GLN A 447 -21.59 -34.31 14.53
CA GLN A 447 -21.14 -35.00 13.33
C GLN A 447 -22.32 -35.52 12.49
N VAL A 448 -22.25 -35.29 11.17
CA VAL A 448 -23.21 -35.80 10.20
C VAL A 448 -22.53 -36.80 9.27
N ALA A 449 -23.17 -37.96 9.08
CA ALA A 449 -22.70 -38.96 8.13
C ALA A 449 -22.99 -38.52 6.69
N VAL A 450 -21.96 -38.44 5.86
CA VAL A 450 -22.12 -38.11 4.43
C VAL A 450 -22.65 -39.34 3.69
N PRO A 451 -23.78 -39.24 2.94
CA PRO A 451 -24.32 -40.35 2.17
C PRO A 451 -23.30 -40.91 1.17
N ALA A 452 -23.33 -42.22 0.91
CA ALA A 452 -22.34 -42.90 0.05
C ALA A 452 -22.22 -42.29 -1.35
N ARG A 453 -23.34 -41.84 -1.95
CA ARG A 453 -23.37 -41.14 -3.24
C ARG A 453 -22.58 -39.83 -3.21
N TRP A 454 -22.80 -39.01 -2.19
CA TRP A 454 -22.09 -37.74 -1.98
C TRP A 454 -20.62 -37.97 -1.64
N HIS A 455 -20.30 -38.97 -0.84
CA HIS A 455 -18.92 -39.33 -0.55
C HIS A 455 -18.14 -39.72 -1.82
N ALA A 456 -18.76 -40.52 -2.70
CA ALA A 456 -18.16 -40.93 -3.96
C ALA A 456 -17.96 -39.78 -4.96
N TRP A 457 -18.84 -38.79 -4.95
CA TRP A 457 -18.73 -37.60 -5.79
C TRP A 457 -17.72 -36.59 -5.23
N LEU A 458 -17.89 -36.16 -3.97
CA LEU A 458 -17.00 -35.21 -3.29
C LEU A 458 -15.56 -35.73 -3.22
N GLY A 459 -15.36 -37.05 -3.11
CA GLY A 459 -14.04 -37.67 -3.11
C GLY A 459 -13.25 -37.50 -4.41
N LYS A 460 -13.88 -37.05 -5.51
CA LYS A 460 -13.21 -36.74 -6.79
C LYS A 460 -12.73 -35.28 -6.86
N LEU A 461 -13.33 -34.37 -6.09
CA LEU A 461 -13.04 -32.94 -6.12
C LEU A 461 -11.56 -32.62 -5.87
N PRO A 462 -10.84 -33.25 -4.92
CA PRO A 462 -9.41 -32.95 -4.72
C PRO A 462 -8.55 -33.22 -5.96
N ALA A 463 -8.86 -34.30 -6.70
CA ALA A 463 -8.13 -34.65 -7.91
C ALA A 463 -8.46 -33.70 -9.08
N LEU A 464 -9.72 -33.25 -9.16
CA LEU A 464 -10.15 -32.23 -10.12
C LEU A 464 -9.52 -30.87 -9.82
N ALA A 465 -9.47 -30.48 -8.54
CA ALA A 465 -8.82 -29.26 -8.08
C ALA A 465 -7.31 -29.28 -8.36
N LEU A 466 -6.64 -30.42 -8.14
CA LEU A 466 -5.23 -30.59 -8.50
C LEU A 466 -5.00 -30.48 -10.02
N ALA A 467 -5.83 -31.13 -10.83
CA ALA A 467 -5.75 -31.07 -12.29
C ALA A 467 -6.00 -29.64 -12.79
N GLY A 468 -7.03 -28.98 -12.27
CA GLY A 468 -7.38 -27.59 -12.58
C GLY A 468 -6.28 -26.63 -12.17
N ALA A 469 -5.73 -26.77 -10.95
CA ALA A 469 -4.60 -25.97 -10.48
C ALA A 469 -3.36 -26.15 -11.38
N PHE A 470 -3.02 -27.38 -11.76
CA PHE A 470 -1.90 -27.64 -12.66
C PHE A 470 -2.11 -27.01 -14.05
N LEU A 471 -3.28 -27.22 -14.67
CA LEU A 471 -3.58 -26.64 -15.99
C LEU A 471 -3.66 -25.12 -15.94
N ALA A 472 -4.26 -24.55 -14.89
CA ALA A 472 -4.31 -23.10 -14.68
C ALA A 472 -2.92 -22.52 -14.42
N ALA A 473 -2.04 -23.22 -13.70
CA ALA A 473 -0.65 -22.80 -13.52
C ALA A 473 0.18 -22.87 -14.81
N LEU A 474 -0.17 -23.76 -15.75
CA LEU A 474 0.42 -23.78 -17.09
C LEU A 474 -0.14 -22.65 -17.97
N ALA A 475 -1.44 -22.40 -17.91
CA ALA A 475 -2.14 -21.41 -18.73
C ALA A 475 -1.92 -19.95 -18.27
N TRP A 476 -1.87 -19.72 -16.96
CA TRP A 476 -1.67 -18.40 -16.33
C TRP A 476 -0.46 -18.43 -15.38
N PRO A 477 0.76 -18.28 -15.90
CA PRO A 477 1.95 -18.44 -15.08
C PRO A 477 2.11 -17.40 -13.97
N ARG A 478 1.52 -16.20 -14.15
CA ARG A 478 1.50 -15.11 -13.15
C ARG A 478 0.46 -15.30 -12.04
N TRP A 479 -0.45 -16.27 -12.18
CA TRP A 479 -1.44 -16.58 -11.16
C TRP A 479 -0.81 -17.37 -10.01
N SER A 480 -1.05 -16.92 -8.77
CA SER A 480 -0.54 -17.60 -7.57
C SER A 480 -1.43 -18.78 -7.19
N LEU A 481 -0.85 -19.97 -7.21
CA LEU A 481 -1.50 -21.21 -6.76
C LEU A 481 -1.85 -21.22 -5.27
N GLY A 482 -1.28 -20.29 -4.49
CA GLY A 482 -1.57 -20.12 -3.07
C GLY A 482 -3.05 -19.79 -2.80
N GLN A 483 -3.75 -19.23 -3.79
CA GLN A 483 -5.18 -18.88 -3.69
C GLN A 483 -6.11 -20.10 -3.73
N VAL A 484 -5.61 -21.29 -4.09
CA VAL A 484 -6.43 -22.51 -4.29
C VAL A 484 -6.44 -23.39 -3.03
N GLU A 485 -5.70 -23.03 -1.98
CA GLU A 485 -5.62 -23.82 -0.75
C GLU A 485 -5.36 -22.94 0.49
N PRO A 486 -5.70 -23.41 1.70
CA PRO A 486 -5.70 -22.59 2.90
C PRO A 486 -4.32 -22.45 3.55
N PHE A 487 -3.24 -22.94 2.93
CA PHE A 487 -1.95 -23.06 3.60
C PHE A 487 -1.26 -21.72 3.79
N ASP A 488 -1.43 -20.79 2.85
CA ASP A 488 -0.90 -19.43 2.96
C ASP A 488 -1.56 -18.65 4.12
N ALA A 489 -2.76 -19.06 4.55
CA ALA A 489 -3.44 -18.46 5.71
C ALA A 489 -2.77 -18.77 7.06
N TRP A 490 -1.85 -19.74 7.11
CA TRP A 490 -1.07 -20.05 8.33
C TRP A 490 0.12 -19.10 8.52
N VAL A 491 0.49 -18.33 7.50
CA VAL A 491 1.48 -17.27 7.61
C VAL A 491 0.77 -16.00 8.11
N LEU A 492 0.77 -15.81 9.43
CA LEU A 492 0.12 -14.66 10.06
C LEU A 492 0.75 -13.34 9.56
N GLY A 493 -0.07 -12.44 9.02
CA GLY A 493 0.36 -11.13 8.50
C GLY A 493 0.29 -10.97 6.98
N VAL A 494 0.07 -12.06 6.22
CA VAL A 494 -0.13 -12.01 4.77
C VAL A 494 -1.63 -12.07 4.47
N GLY A 495 -2.29 -10.91 4.49
CA GLY A 495 -3.74 -10.76 4.42
C GLY A 495 -4.35 -11.02 3.03
N VAL A 496 -4.32 -12.28 2.56
CA VAL A 496 -5.07 -12.67 1.35
C VAL A 496 -6.42 -13.25 1.75
N ALA A 497 -7.51 -12.57 1.38
CA ALA A 497 -8.87 -12.92 1.76
C ALA A 497 -9.29 -14.35 1.35
N ILE A 498 -8.79 -14.85 0.21
CA ILE A 498 -9.21 -16.15 -0.35
C ILE A 498 -8.64 -17.35 0.44
N PRO A 499 -7.32 -17.52 0.65
CA PRO A 499 -6.78 -18.59 1.49
C PRO A 499 -7.35 -18.59 2.91
N LEU A 500 -7.53 -17.41 3.50
CA LEU A 500 -8.12 -17.26 4.83
C LEU A 500 -9.56 -17.76 4.86
N THR A 501 -10.36 -17.39 3.85
CA THR A 501 -11.74 -17.87 3.72
C THR A 501 -11.80 -19.39 3.56
N LEU A 502 -10.95 -19.97 2.71
CA LEU A 502 -10.85 -21.42 2.55
C LEU A 502 -10.43 -22.10 3.86
N ALA A 503 -9.51 -21.50 4.62
CA ALA A 503 -9.05 -22.05 5.90
C ALA A 503 -10.17 -22.06 6.93
N VAL A 504 -10.88 -20.93 7.08
CA VAL A 504 -12.00 -20.79 8.03
C VAL A 504 -13.15 -21.71 7.65
N VAL A 505 -13.58 -21.71 6.38
CA VAL A 505 -14.66 -22.58 5.90
C VAL A 505 -14.29 -24.05 6.07
N GLY A 506 -13.04 -24.43 5.75
CA GLY A 506 -12.55 -25.79 5.92
C GLY A 506 -12.53 -26.27 7.37
N LEU A 507 -12.13 -25.41 8.31
CA LEU A 507 -12.14 -25.70 9.75
C LEU A 507 -13.57 -25.78 10.30
N LEU A 508 -14.45 -24.84 9.94
CA LEU A 508 -15.87 -24.86 10.33
C LEU A 508 -16.57 -26.12 9.82
N ALA A 509 -16.37 -26.48 8.55
CA ALA A 509 -16.92 -27.71 7.98
C ALA A 509 -16.43 -28.98 8.70
N SER A 510 -15.25 -28.93 9.35
CA SER A 510 -14.66 -30.06 10.05
C SER A 510 -15.32 -30.39 11.38
N VAL A 511 -16.08 -29.45 11.94
CA VAL A 511 -16.93 -29.67 13.12
C VAL A 511 -18.07 -30.64 12.78
N VAL A 512 -18.63 -30.52 11.58
CA VAL A 512 -19.78 -31.32 11.11
C VAL A 512 -19.34 -32.58 10.37
N VAL A 513 -18.33 -32.47 9.50
CA VAL A 513 -17.79 -33.59 8.72
C VAL A 513 -16.30 -33.73 9.03
N PRO A 514 -15.88 -34.74 9.82
CA PRO A 514 -14.50 -34.84 10.26
C PRO A 514 -13.51 -34.79 9.10
N GLN A 515 -12.55 -33.86 9.17
CA GLN A 515 -11.54 -33.61 8.14
C GLN A 515 -12.14 -33.24 6.76
N ALA A 516 -13.22 -32.45 6.74
CA ALA A 516 -13.95 -32.06 5.52
C ALA A 516 -13.03 -31.58 4.38
N TYR A 517 -12.23 -30.54 4.63
CA TYR A 517 -11.29 -30.01 3.63
C TYR A 517 -10.21 -31.03 3.22
N CYS A 518 -9.53 -31.71 4.17
CA CYS A 518 -8.56 -32.76 3.82
C CYS A 518 -9.15 -33.92 2.98
N LYS A 519 -10.44 -34.25 3.15
CA LYS A 519 -11.11 -35.32 2.40
C LYS A 519 -11.61 -34.89 1.02
N TYR A 520 -12.13 -33.66 0.90
CA TYR A 520 -12.91 -33.23 -0.26
C TYR A 520 -12.39 -31.97 -0.96
N GLY A 521 -11.52 -31.19 -0.33
CA GLY A 521 -11.03 -29.92 -0.86
C GLY A 521 -9.54 -29.85 -1.16
N CYS A 522 -8.69 -30.68 -0.52
CA CYS A 522 -7.24 -30.47 -0.50
C CYS A 522 -6.51 -30.99 -1.76
N PRO A 523 -6.04 -30.11 -2.68
CA PRO A 523 -5.39 -30.55 -3.91
C PRO A 523 -3.94 -31.04 -3.66
N THR A 524 -3.22 -30.44 -2.71
CA THR A 524 -1.93 -30.97 -2.20
C THR A 524 -2.07 -32.39 -1.63
N GLY A 525 -3.17 -32.68 -0.93
CA GLY A 525 -3.46 -34.02 -0.42
C GLY A 525 -3.72 -35.02 -1.55
N ALA A 526 -4.37 -34.59 -2.64
CA ALA A 526 -4.56 -35.40 -3.83
C ALA A 526 -3.24 -35.76 -4.52
N LEU A 527 -2.27 -34.82 -4.55
CA LEU A 527 -0.93 -35.04 -5.08
C LEU A 527 -0.21 -36.17 -4.33
N PHE A 528 -0.20 -36.12 -2.99
CA PHE A 528 0.41 -37.18 -2.18
C PHE A 528 -0.34 -38.52 -2.28
N LYS A 529 -1.67 -38.48 -2.43
CA LYS A 529 -2.49 -39.68 -2.65
C LYS A 529 -2.25 -40.32 -4.01
N PHE A 530 -1.93 -39.52 -5.03
CA PHE A 530 -1.58 -40.03 -6.36
C PHE A 530 -0.34 -40.93 -6.30
N VAL A 531 0.74 -40.47 -5.65
CA VAL A 531 2.03 -41.20 -5.53
C VAL A 531 1.93 -42.42 -4.62
N ARG A 532 0.95 -42.47 -3.71
CA ARG A 532 0.80 -43.56 -2.73
C ARG A 532 0.59 -44.93 -3.41
N SER A 533 1.41 -45.89 -2.97
CA SER A 533 1.28 -47.30 -3.32
C SER A 533 0.02 -47.94 -2.72
N ALA A 534 -0.81 -48.60 -3.53
CA ALA A 534 -2.04 -49.24 -3.08
C ALA A 534 -1.81 -50.66 -2.51
N ASN A 535 -1.14 -51.55 -3.26
CA ASN A 535 -0.90 -52.96 -2.92
C ASN A 535 0.50 -53.45 -3.39
N GLN A 536 0.91 -54.70 -3.04
CA GLN A 536 2.17 -55.30 -3.52
C GLN A 536 2.15 -55.59 -5.03
N ALA A 537 0.99 -55.93 -5.58
CA ALA A 537 0.75 -56.06 -7.01
C ALA A 537 0.09 -54.76 -7.50
N GLU A 538 0.89 -53.72 -7.75
CA GLU A 538 0.38 -52.52 -8.41
C GLU A 538 0.14 -52.79 -9.89
N THR A 539 -1.06 -52.45 -10.34
CA THR A 539 -1.46 -52.48 -11.75
C THR A 539 -1.85 -51.08 -12.20
N TRP A 540 -1.79 -50.86 -13.51
CA TRP A 540 -2.21 -49.60 -14.13
C TRP A 540 -3.69 -49.34 -13.88
N GLY A 541 -4.02 -48.19 -13.28
CA GLY A 541 -5.38 -47.84 -12.89
C GLY A 541 -5.95 -46.61 -13.59
N ARG A 542 -7.20 -46.29 -13.26
CA ARG A 542 -7.87 -45.07 -13.74
C ARG A 542 -7.09 -43.80 -13.39
N ARG A 543 -6.49 -43.73 -12.19
CA ARG A 543 -5.68 -42.56 -11.77
C ARG A 543 -4.43 -42.36 -12.64
N ASP A 544 -3.79 -43.44 -13.09
CA ASP A 544 -2.59 -43.40 -13.92
C ASP A 544 -2.96 -42.95 -15.35
N THR A 545 -4.10 -43.42 -15.84
CA THR A 545 -4.69 -43.00 -17.12
C THR A 545 -5.07 -41.52 -17.11
N TRP A 546 -5.75 -41.04 -16.06
CA TRP A 546 -6.09 -39.62 -15.93
C TRP A 546 -4.86 -38.73 -15.81
N ALA A 547 -3.83 -39.15 -15.09
CA ALA A 547 -2.56 -38.42 -15.03
C ALA A 547 -1.91 -38.31 -16.42
N ALA A 548 -1.89 -39.41 -17.19
CA ALA A 548 -1.38 -39.39 -18.57
C ALA A 548 -2.17 -38.41 -19.46
N VAL A 549 -3.51 -38.41 -19.36
CA VAL A 549 -4.37 -37.47 -20.10
C VAL A 549 -4.11 -36.02 -19.69
N ILE A 550 -4.06 -35.71 -18.39
CA ILE A 550 -3.80 -34.35 -17.89
C ILE A 550 -2.42 -33.87 -18.32
N LEU A 551 -1.40 -34.73 -18.28
CA LEU A 551 -0.06 -34.40 -18.76
C LEU A 551 -0.02 -34.19 -20.27
N ALA A 552 -0.77 -34.97 -21.05
CA ALA A 552 -0.90 -34.76 -22.48
C ALA A 552 -1.58 -33.42 -22.79
N VAL A 553 -2.68 -33.09 -22.09
CA VAL A 553 -3.34 -31.77 -22.21
C VAL A 553 -2.40 -30.65 -21.76
N GLY A 554 -1.68 -30.83 -20.64
CA GLY A 554 -0.69 -29.87 -20.15
C GLY A 554 0.47 -29.68 -21.12
N ALA A 555 0.93 -30.74 -21.78
CA ALA A 555 1.93 -30.67 -22.85
C ALA A 555 1.37 -29.91 -24.06
N VAL A 556 0.12 -30.17 -24.47
CA VAL A 556 -0.54 -29.36 -25.49
C VAL A 556 -0.58 -27.89 -25.07
N VAL A 557 -1.00 -27.54 -23.85
CA VAL A 557 -1.01 -26.14 -23.33
C VAL A 557 0.39 -25.51 -23.25
N ALA A 558 1.43 -26.31 -22.98
CA ALA A 558 2.81 -25.84 -22.86
C ALA A 558 3.57 -25.76 -24.20
N PHE A 559 3.10 -26.46 -25.24
CA PHE A 559 3.75 -26.56 -26.56
C PHE A 559 2.93 -25.96 -27.71
N LEU A 560 1.63 -25.69 -27.51
CA LEU A 560 0.85 -24.89 -28.44
C LEU A 560 1.55 -23.54 -28.62
N PRO A 561 1.71 -23.04 -29.86
CA PRO A 561 2.14 -21.67 -30.09
C PRO A 561 1.15 -20.78 -29.36
N ARG A 562 1.63 -20.18 -28.28
CA ARG A 562 0.87 -19.15 -27.61
C ARG A 562 0.84 -17.99 -28.60
N PRO A 563 -0.33 -17.43 -28.99
CA PRO A 563 -0.31 -16.01 -29.31
C PRO A 563 0.42 -15.38 -28.14
N GLU A 564 1.44 -14.55 -28.39
CA GLU A 564 2.12 -13.87 -27.29
C GLU A 564 1.03 -13.35 -26.36
N PHE A 565 0.91 -13.96 -25.18
CA PHE A 565 0.20 -13.34 -24.07
C PHE A 565 1.12 -12.19 -23.59
N ALA A 566 1.54 -11.31 -24.51
CA ALA A 566 1.30 -9.89 -24.32
C ALA A 566 -0.15 -9.79 -23.87
N ALA A 567 -0.40 -9.05 -22.81
CA ALA A 567 -1.74 -8.84 -22.32
C ALA A 567 -2.63 -8.32 -23.46
N GLU A 568 -3.33 -9.21 -24.17
CA GLU A 568 -4.53 -8.92 -24.94
C GLU A 568 -5.64 -8.71 -23.92
N GLU A 569 -5.50 -7.55 -23.28
CA GLU A 569 -6.61 -6.68 -22.96
C GLU A 569 -7.62 -6.66 -24.13
N THR A 570 -8.86 -7.00 -23.82
CA THR A 570 -9.98 -7.07 -24.76
C THR A 570 -10.15 -5.76 -25.53
N PRO A 571 -10.81 -5.77 -26.72
CA PRO A 571 -11.18 -4.55 -27.46
C PRO A 571 -12.05 -3.55 -26.67
N GLU A 572 -12.57 -3.93 -25.50
CA GLU A 572 -13.27 -3.04 -24.56
C GLU A 572 -12.29 -2.28 -23.63
N THR A 573 -11.08 -2.84 -23.47
CA THR A 573 -9.90 -2.15 -22.93
C THR A 573 -9.14 -1.36 -24.01
N ALA A 574 -9.63 -1.35 -25.26
CA ALA A 574 -9.17 -0.45 -26.31
C ALA A 574 -9.57 1.03 -26.06
N ALA A 575 -10.11 1.35 -24.89
CA ALA A 575 -9.85 2.64 -24.26
C ALA A 575 -8.43 2.70 -23.64
N ARG A 576 -7.45 2.02 -24.26
CA ARG A 576 -6.01 2.26 -24.12
C ARG A 576 -5.68 3.52 -24.88
N HIS A 577 -5.94 4.58 -24.17
CA HIS A 577 -5.50 5.91 -24.46
C HIS A 577 -4.65 6.19 -23.20
N ALA A 578 -3.33 6.35 -23.32
CA ALA A 578 -2.45 6.58 -22.18
C ALA A 578 -3.08 7.65 -21.27
N VAL A 579 -3.33 7.33 -20.00
CA VAL A 579 -3.93 8.31 -19.08
C VAL A 579 -2.80 9.20 -18.60
N THR A 580 -2.75 10.43 -19.10
CA THR A 580 -1.90 11.47 -18.53
C THR A 580 -2.55 11.96 -17.24
N GLU A 581 -1.89 11.74 -16.11
CA GLU A 581 -2.34 12.22 -14.80
C GLU A 581 -1.48 13.40 -14.33
N LEU A 582 -2.14 14.49 -13.96
CA LEU A 582 -1.54 15.75 -13.58
C LEU A 582 -2.07 16.12 -12.19
N HIS A 583 -1.20 16.60 -11.31
CA HIS A 583 -1.57 17.00 -9.95
C HIS A 583 -1.01 18.38 -9.62
N GLY A 584 -1.68 19.04 -8.66
CA GLY A 584 -1.15 20.22 -8.00
C GLY A 584 -1.98 20.59 -6.77
N ALA A 585 -1.75 21.79 -6.26
CA ALA A 585 -2.42 22.32 -5.09
C ALA A 585 -2.98 23.72 -5.36
N ALA A 586 -4.18 23.98 -4.87
CA ALA A 586 -4.88 25.28 -4.93
C ALA A 586 -6.02 25.29 -3.90
N PHE A 587 -6.52 26.47 -3.53
CA PHE A 587 -7.63 26.66 -2.60
C PHE A 587 -7.43 26.00 -1.20
N GLY A 588 -6.17 25.80 -0.78
CA GLY A 588 -5.86 25.07 0.46
C GLY A 588 -6.09 23.56 0.38
N THR A 589 -6.25 23.01 -0.82
CA THR A 589 -6.46 21.58 -1.11
C THR A 589 -5.66 21.15 -2.35
N THR A 590 -5.90 19.94 -2.86
CA THR A 590 -5.29 19.39 -4.08
C THR A 590 -6.25 19.43 -5.25
N TRP A 591 -5.69 19.38 -6.46
CA TRP A 591 -6.43 19.08 -7.67
C TRP A 591 -5.72 17.97 -8.46
N THR A 592 -6.50 17.17 -9.18
CA THR A 592 -6.02 16.09 -10.06
C THR A 592 -6.75 16.15 -11.40
N VAL A 593 -6.01 16.04 -12.51
CA VAL A 593 -6.57 15.95 -13.86
C VAL A 593 -6.05 14.69 -14.53
N LYS A 594 -6.96 13.85 -15.02
CA LYS A 594 -6.67 12.63 -15.79
C LYS A 594 -7.17 12.82 -17.21
N VAL A 595 -6.32 12.65 -18.21
CA VAL A 595 -6.70 12.77 -19.62
C VAL A 595 -6.36 11.47 -20.32
N ARG A 596 -7.35 10.81 -20.92
CA ARG A 596 -7.15 9.56 -21.64
C ARG A 596 -6.76 9.88 -23.08
N GLY A 597 -5.53 9.52 -23.48
CA GLY A 597 -5.16 9.45 -24.90
C GLY A 597 -4.64 10.76 -25.48
N SER A 598 -4.17 11.63 -24.61
CA SER A 598 -3.57 12.90 -25.00
C SER A 598 -2.19 12.68 -25.64
N ASP A 599 -2.02 13.20 -26.86
CA ASP A 599 -0.70 13.39 -27.49
C ASP A 599 -0.04 14.73 -27.09
N LEU A 600 -0.69 15.51 -26.21
CA LEU A 600 -0.18 16.79 -25.73
C LEU A 600 0.98 16.59 -24.73
N ASP A 601 1.94 17.51 -24.75
CA ASP A 601 3.02 17.56 -23.76
C ASP A 601 2.44 17.79 -22.35
N ALA A 602 2.59 16.78 -21.49
CA ALA A 602 2.06 16.77 -20.12
C ALA A 602 2.58 17.94 -19.27
N GLN A 603 3.79 18.43 -19.50
CA GLN A 603 4.35 19.57 -18.75
C GLN A 603 3.74 20.89 -19.19
N ILE A 604 3.51 21.07 -20.50
CA ILE A 604 2.82 22.26 -21.03
C ILE A 604 1.38 22.27 -20.52
N LEU A 605 0.68 21.13 -20.64
CA LEU A 605 -0.69 21.00 -20.18
C LEU A 605 -0.82 21.26 -18.68
N LYS A 606 0.08 20.68 -17.86
CA LYS A 606 0.12 20.93 -16.42
C LYS A 606 0.29 22.42 -16.11
N ARG A 607 1.22 23.10 -16.79
CA ARG A 607 1.47 24.53 -16.59
C ARG A 607 0.25 25.38 -16.93
N GLU A 608 -0.46 25.05 -18.00
CA GLU A 608 -1.68 25.78 -18.40
C GLU A 608 -2.82 25.58 -17.38
N LEU A 609 -3.05 24.35 -16.94
CA LEU A 609 -4.03 24.04 -15.91
C LEU A 609 -3.68 24.70 -14.56
N GLU A 610 -2.42 24.60 -14.14
CA GLU A 610 -1.92 25.28 -12.94
C GLU A 610 -2.08 26.79 -13.02
N ALA A 611 -1.76 27.39 -14.18
CA ALA A 611 -1.89 28.83 -14.36
C ALA A 611 -3.35 29.27 -14.23
N GLU A 612 -4.31 28.55 -14.83
CA GLU A 612 -5.72 28.92 -14.75
C GLU A 612 -6.29 28.69 -13.35
N ILE A 613 -6.03 27.53 -12.73
CA ILE A 613 -6.52 27.23 -11.39
C ILE A 613 -5.96 28.23 -10.36
N ASN A 614 -4.66 28.54 -10.43
CA ASN A 614 -4.05 29.56 -9.58
C ASN A 614 -4.60 30.95 -9.90
N ARG A 615 -4.77 31.32 -11.19
CA ARG A 615 -5.37 32.61 -11.55
C ARG A 615 -6.73 32.76 -10.88
N ILE A 616 -7.59 31.75 -10.93
CA ILE A 616 -8.92 31.78 -10.30
C ILE A 616 -8.79 31.99 -8.78
N GLU A 617 -7.95 31.20 -8.10
CA GLU A 617 -7.74 31.38 -6.66
C GLU A 617 -7.24 32.79 -6.32
N PHE A 618 -6.18 33.25 -6.98
CA PHE A 618 -5.57 34.56 -6.71
C PHE A 618 -6.46 35.74 -7.10
N SER A 619 -7.31 35.60 -8.12
CA SER A 619 -8.18 36.68 -8.60
C SER A 619 -9.54 36.74 -7.92
N LEU A 620 -10.04 35.64 -7.35
CA LEU A 620 -11.42 35.57 -6.82
C LEU A 620 -11.53 35.09 -5.37
N SER A 621 -10.50 34.48 -4.78
CA SER A 621 -10.58 34.01 -3.39
C SER A 621 -10.42 35.16 -2.38
N HIS A 622 -11.31 35.22 -1.39
CA HIS A 622 -11.20 36.17 -0.27
C HIS A 622 -10.01 35.87 0.66
N TRP A 623 -9.33 34.73 0.48
CA TRP A 623 -8.08 34.38 1.17
C TRP A 623 -6.85 35.07 0.57
N ARG A 624 -6.99 35.71 -0.60
CA ARG A 624 -5.90 36.34 -1.34
C ARG A 624 -6.03 37.85 -1.24
N GLU A 625 -4.96 38.51 -0.80
CA GLU A 625 -4.98 39.94 -0.45
C GLU A 625 -5.25 40.88 -1.64
N SER A 626 -5.04 40.40 -2.87
CA SER A 626 -5.15 41.17 -4.11
C SER A 626 -6.19 40.59 -5.08
N SER A 627 -7.22 39.89 -4.56
CA SER A 627 -8.32 39.38 -5.37
C SER A 627 -9.42 40.41 -5.54
N ALA A 628 -10.19 40.32 -6.63
CA ALA A 628 -11.35 41.18 -6.88
C ALA A 628 -12.40 41.09 -5.74
N THR A 629 -12.53 39.92 -5.14
CA THR A 629 -13.39 39.70 -3.98
C THR A 629 -12.87 40.44 -2.75
N THR A 630 -11.57 40.39 -2.47
CA THR A 630 -10.95 41.14 -1.37
C THR A 630 -11.02 42.65 -1.61
N ASP A 631 -10.82 43.11 -2.84
CA ASP A 631 -10.95 44.51 -3.22
C ASP A 631 -12.38 45.00 -2.94
N PHE A 632 -13.40 44.25 -3.34
CA PHE A 632 -14.79 44.55 -3.01
C PHE A 632 -15.06 44.54 -1.50
N ASN A 633 -14.52 43.56 -0.78
CA ASN A 633 -14.67 43.43 0.67
C ASN A 633 -14.07 44.63 1.42
N ARG A 634 -12.96 45.20 0.93
CA ARG A 634 -12.28 46.36 1.53
C ARG A 634 -12.96 47.70 1.25
N LEU A 635 -13.96 47.76 0.36
CA LEU A 635 -14.66 49.01 0.07
C LEU A 635 -15.44 49.51 1.29
N GLU A 636 -15.17 50.75 1.70
CA GLU A 636 -15.93 51.46 2.73
C GLU A 636 -17.07 52.32 2.13
N SER A 637 -17.45 52.04 0.88
CA SER A 637 -18.44 52.82 0.12
C SER A 637 -19.63 51.96 -0.31
N ALA A 638 -20.81 52.58 -0.36
CA ALA A 638 -22.04 51.99 -0.90
C ALA A 638 -22.24 52.25 -2.40
N GLN A 639 -21.31 52.97 -3.04
CA GLN A 639 -21.36 53.25 -4.47
C GLN A 639 -21.10 51.98 -5.31
N PRO A 640 -21.64 51.88 -6.53
CA PRO A 640 -21.34 50.77 -7.43
C PRO A 640 -19.84 50.64 -7.69
N PHE A 641 -19.32 49.41 -7.56
CA PHE A 641 -17.93 49.06 -7.82
C PHE A 641 -17.83 48.22 -9.08
N GLY A 642 -16.89 48.56 -9.96
CA GLY A 642 -16.64 47.78 -11.18
C GLY A 642 -16.10 46.39 -10.85
N ILE A 643 -16.70 45.36 -11.42
CA ILE A 643 -16.32 43.96 -11.21
C ILE A 643 -16.03 43.26 -12.54
N THR A 644 -15.39 42.10 -12.48
CA THR A 644 -15.20 41.27 -13.67
C THR A 644 -16.49 40.52 -14.03
N GLN A 645 -16.61 40.09 -15.29
CA GLN A 645 -17.70 39.22 -15.72
C GLN A 645 -17.76 37.93 -14.88
N GLU A 646 -16.61 37.32 -14.56
CA GLU A 646 -16.55 36.10 -13.74
C GLU A 646 -17.16 36.33 -12.36
N LEU A 647 -16.82 37.44 -11.70
CA LEU A 647 -17.39 37.79 -10.40
C LEU A 647 -18.90 38.08 -10.50
N ALA A 648 -19.34 38.73 -11.59
CA ALA A 648 -20.76 39.00 -11.82
C ALA A 648 -21.57 37.71 -11.97
N ASP A 649 -21.07 36.75 -12.76
CA ASP A 649 -21.73 35.45 -12.97
C ASP A 649 -21.77 34.61 -11.67
N MET A 650 -20.69 34.64 -10.88
CA MET A 650 -20.67 34.00 -9.56
C MET A 650 -21.67 34.61 -8.61
N VAL A 651 -21.72 35.94 -8.51
CA VAL A 651 -22.66 36.64 -7.64
C VAL A 651 -24.10 36.35 -8.10
N GLU A 652 -24.40 36.41 -9.39
CA GLU A 652 -25.74 36.09 -9.89
C GLU A 652 -26.21 34.68 -9.49
N PHE A 653 -25.38 33.66 -9.73
CA PHE A 653 -25.72 32.28 -9.39
C PHE A 653 -25.91 32.11 -7.88
N THR A 654 -24.99 32.66 -7.09
CA THR A 654 -25.06 32.54 -5.64
C THR A 654 -26.24 33.32 -5.02
N LEU A 655 -26.63 34.46 -5.58
CA LEU A 655 -27.87 35.15 -5.20
C LEU A 655 -29.12 34.29 -5.53
N ARG A 656 -29.12 33.55 -6.65
CA ARG A 656 -30.19 32.59 -6.94
C ARG A 656 -30.23 31.46 -5.91
N LEU A 657 -29.08 30.92 -5.50
CA LEU A 657 -29.02 29.91 -4.43
C LEU A 657 -29.54 30.47 -3.10
N SER A 658 -29.19 31.72 -2.77
CA SER A 658 -29.70 32.41 -1.60
C SER A 658 -31.22 32.59 -1.64
N ALA A 659 -31.78 32.99 -2.78
CA ALA A 659 -33.23 33.07 -2.94
C ALA A 659 -33.90 31.69 -2.84
N ALA A 660 -33.33 30.67 -3.48
CA ALA A 660 -33.85 29.31 -3.50
C ALA A 660 -33.87 28.65 -2.11
N SER A 661 -32.92 29.01 -1.25
CA SER A 661 -32.72 28.50 0.11
C SER A 661 -33.33 29.38 1.21
N ASP A 662 -34.07 30.43 0.83
CA ASP A 662 -34.61 31.42 1.77
C ASP A 662 -33.51 32.04 2.69
N GLY A 663 -32.37 32.35 2.08
CA GLY A 663 -31.20 32.96 2.74
C GLY A 663 -30.45 32.05 3.71
N MET A 664 -30.69 30.73 3.69
CA MET A 664 -29.90 29.77 4.46
C MET A 664 -28.52 29.54 3.83
N TYR A 665 -28.42 29.63 2.51
CA TYR A 665 -27.17 29.84 1.80
C TYR A 665 -26.97 31.35 1.58
N ASP A 666 -25.80 31.87 1.91
CA ASP A 666 -25.48 33.29 1.73
C ASP A 666 -23.98 33.47 1.55
N ILE A 667 -23.56 34.09 0.45
CA ILE A 667 -22.13 34.39 0.17
C ILE A 667 -21.61 35.55 1.01
N THR A 668 -22.45 36.28 1.73
CA THR A 668 -22.02 37.40 2.58
C THR A 668 -21.62 36.97 3.99
N VAL A 669 -21.46 35.66 4.23
CA VAL A 669 -21.15 35.09 5.56
C VAL A 669 -19.72 35.34 6.04
N ALA A 670 -18.86 35.95 5.23
CA ALA A 670 -17.45 36.20 5.57
C ALA A 670 -17.24 36.90 6.95
N PRO A 671 -18.07 37.86 7.40
CA PRO A 671 -17.96 38.44 8.74
C PRO A 671 -18.19 37.42 9.85
N LEU A 672 -19.08 36.43 9.64
CA LEU A 672 -19.35 35.36 10.59
C LEU A 672 -18.24 34.31 10.57
N THR A 673 -17.82 33.84 9.39
CA THR A 673 -16.75 32.84 9.28
C THR A 673 -15.44 33.38 9.86
N SER A 674 -15.13 34.66 9.64
CA SER A 674 -13.99 35.33 10.27
C SER A 674 -14.11 35.37 11.79
N LEU A 675 -15.31 35.67 12.32
CA LEU A 675 -15.57 35.75 13.75
C LEU A 675 -15.43 34.39 14.46
N TRP A 676 -15.87 33.30 13.82
CA TRP A 676 -15.71 31.93 14.32
C TRP A 676 -14.32 31.33 14.05
N GLY A 677 -13.41 32.09 13.42
CA GLY A 677 -12.06 31.65 13.12
C GLY A 677 -11.94 30.63 11.98
N TYR A 678 -12.91 30.63 11.06
CA TYR A 678 -12.89 29.90 9.80
C TYR A 678 -12.39 30.74 8.62
N GLY A 679 -12.16 32.05 8.82
CA GLY A 679 -11.58 32.94 7.83
C GLY A 679 -10.04 33.04 7.90
N PRO A 680 -9.43 33.95 7.11
CA PRO A 680 -7.97 34.13 7.01
C PRO A 680 -7.24 34.38 8.32
N ALA A 681 -7.91 34.93 9.34
CA ALA A 681 -7.34 35.22 10.65
C ALA A 681 -7.05 33.98 11.52
N GLY A 682 -7.57 32.80 11.15
CA GLY A 682 -7.37 31.56 11.90
C GLY A 682 -8.19 31.47 13.20
N LYS A 683 -7.79 30.58 14.12
CA LYS A 683 -8.60 30.17 15.28
C LYS A 683 -8.75 31.31 16.31
N LEU A 684 -9.98 31.67 16.64
CA LEU A 684 -10.35 32.66 17.65
C LEU A 684 -11.18 32.02 18.78
N PRO A 685 -11.33 32.67 19.96
CA PRO A 685 -12.32 32.27 20.96
C PRO A 685 -13.75 32.33 20.42
N ASP A 686 -14.66 31.57 21.03
CA ASP A 686 -16.09 31.62 20.68
C ASP A 686 -16.64 33.04 20.84
N PRO A 687 -17.45 33.54 19.88
CA PRO A 687 -17.92 34.91 19.90
C PRO A 687 -18.97 35.16 20.98
N THR A 688 -18.93 36.37 21.56
CA THR A 688 -19.99 36.82 22.47
C THR A 688 -21.30 37.10 21.72
N PRO A 689 -22.46 37.06 22.39
CA PRO A 689 -23.74 37.42 21.78
C PRO A 689 -23.74 38.81 21.13
N GLU A 690 -23.02 39.77 21.70
CA GLU A 690 -22.90 41.14 21.19
C GLU A 690 -22.06 41.18 19.91
N GLN A 691 -20.94 40.46 19.88
CA GLN A 691 -20.11 40.32 18.67
C GLN A 691 -20.90 39.65 17.54
N LEU A 692 -21.69 38.62 17.87
CA LEU A 692 -22.53 37.93 16.91
C LEU A 692 -23.62 38.83 16.34
N LYS A 693 -24.31 39.58 17.20
CA LYS A 693 -25.32 40.56 16.79
C LYS A 693 -24.73 41.63 15.88
N ALA A 694 -23.51 42.12 16.19
CA ALA A 694 -22.80 43.10 15.37
C ALA A 694 -22.29 42.52 14.04
N ALA A 695 -21.95 41.23 13.97
CA ALA A 695 -21.61 40.57 12.72
C ALA A 695 -22.84 40.34 11.83
N LEU A 696 -23.98 39.96 12.42
CA LEU A 696 -25.23 39.73 11.69
C LEU A 696 -25.76 40.97 10.98
N THR A 697 -25.51 42.18 11.48
CA THR A 697 -25.88 43.41 10.76
C THR A 697 -25.10 43.58 9.44
N LYS A 698 -24.00 42.86 9.27
CA LYS A 698 -23.12 42.88 8.10
C LYS A 698 -23.36 41.72 7.13
N VAL A 699 -24.26 40.79 7.47
CA VAL A 699 -24.62 39.63 6.63
C VAL A 699 -26.01 39.84 6.04
N GLY A 700 -26.19 39.41 4.80
CA GLY A 700 -27.45 39.39 4.09
C GLY A 700 -27.25 39.61 2.59
N TRP A 701 -27.55 38.59 1.79
CA TRP A 701 -27.47 38.63 0.33
C TRP A 701 -28.33 39.73 -0.30
N GLN A 702 -29.44 40.14 0.35
CA GLN A 702 -30.28 41.25 -0.13
C GLN A 702 -29.59 42.63 -0.05
N LYS A 703 -28.45 42.71 0.65
CA LYS A 703 -27.64 43.93 0.73
C LYS A 703 -26.75 44.11 -0.51
N LEU A 704 -26.66 43.10 -1.37
CA LEU A 704 -25.93 43.16 -2.63
C LEU A 704 -26.88 43.58 -3.75
N LYS A 705 -26.40 44.49 -4.61
CA LYS A 705 -27.08 44.87 -5.85
C LYS A 705 -26.12 44.68 -7.02
N LEU A 706 -26.37 43.65 -7.80
CA LEU A 706 -25.63 43.37 -9.03
C LEU A 706 -26.30 44.08 -10.21
N ASP A 707 -25.51 44.83 -10.97
CA ASP A 707 -25.85 45.32 -12.31
C ASP A 707 -24.95 44.59 -13.30
N LYS A 708 -25.52 43.57 -13.95
CA LYS A 708 -24.79 42.69 -14.86
C LYS A 708 -24.49 43.37 -16.19
N GLU A 709 -25.33 44.32 -16.62
CA GLU A 709 -25.13 45.03 -17.89
C GLU A 709 -23.92 45.96 -17.82
N ASN A 710 -23.77 46.67 -16.70
CA ASN A 710 -22.65 47.59 -16.48
C ASN A 710 -21.46 46.95 -15.73
N LEU A 711 -21.55 45.66 -15.39
CA LEU A 711 -20.57 44.94 -14.57
C LEU A 711 -20.20 45.68 -13.29
N THR A 712 -21.24 46.07 -12.53
CA THR A 712 -21.03 46.70 -11.22
C THR A 712 -21.74 45.95 -10.10
N LEU A 713 -21.12 45.98 -8.91
CA LEU A 713 -21.68 45.44 -7.69
C LEU A 713 -21.67 46.52 -6.61
N ALA A 714 -22.82 46.72 -5.96
CA ALA A 714 -22.93 47.62 -4.82
C ALA A 714 -23.32 46.85 -3.56
N LYS A 715 -22.87 47.33 -2.39
CA LYS A 715 -23.31 46.84 -1.08
C LYS A 715 -23.99 47.96 -0.30
N SER A 716 -25.11 47.67 0.35
CA SER A 716 -25.87 48.66 1.13
C SER A 716 -25.25 48.95 2.52
N HIS A 717 -24.18 48.26 2.89
CA HIS A 717 -23.50 48.40 4.18
C HIS A 717 -22.01 48.05 4.01
N GLU A 718 -21.10 48.90 4.50
CA GLU A 718 -19.64 48.78 4.30
C GLU A 718 -19.07 47.43 4.78
N GLY A 719 -19.55 46.93 5.92
CA GLY A 719 -19.09 45.68 6.50
C GLY A 719 -19.52 44.39 5.78
N VAL A 720 -20.30 44.48 4.69
CA VAL A 720 -20.69 43.30 3.89
C VAL A 720 -19.48 42.81 3.13
N ASN A 721 -19.12 41.55 3.38
CA ASN A 721 -17.97 40.88 2.79
C ASN A 721 -18.39 39.55 2.16
N LEU A 722 -17.93 39.30 0.94
CA LEU A 722 -18.16 38.10 0.16
C LEU A 722 -17.20 36.97 0.53
N ASP A 723 -17.73 35.76 0.52
CA ASP A 723 -17.06 34.47 0.57
C ASP A 723 -17.61 33.57 -0.55
N LEU A 724 -16.78 33.31 -1.55
CA LEU A 724 -17.11 32.49 -2.72
C LEU A 724 -16.59 31.05 -2.60
N GLY A 725 -16.10 30.63 -1.42
CA GLY A 725 -15.49 29.32 -1.23
C GLY A 725 -16.38 28.13 -1.62
N SER A 726 -17.70 28.32 -1.59
CA SER A 726 -18.72 27.30 -1.92
C SER A 726 -19.00 27.11 -3.41
N VAL A 727 -18.28 27.82 -4.28
CA VAL A 727 -18.43 27.68 -5.74
C VAL A 727 -17.11 27.74 -6.51
N LEU A 728 -16.03 28.23 -5.89
CA LEU A 728 -14.75 28.47 -6.56
C LEU A 728 -14.08 27.18 -7.05
N GLN A 729 -14.19 26.08 -6.31
CA GLN A 729 -13.57 24.81 -6.68
C GLN A 729 -14.30 24.17 -7.88
N GLY A 730 -15.63 24.14 -7.83
CA GLY A 730 -16.44 23.74 -8.98
C GLY A 730 -16.21 24.62 -10.21
N TYR A 731 -16.08 25.94 -10.03
CA TYR A 731 -15.73 26.84 -11.15
C TYR A 731 -14.36 26.52 -11.73
N ALA A 732 -13.34 26.31 -10.90
CA ALA A 732 -12.01 25.95 -11.36
C ALA A 732 -12.01 24.63 -12.14
N ALA A 733 -12.78 23.63 -11.69
CA ALA A 733 -12.94 22.38 -12.41
C ALA A 733 -13.60 22.58 -13.80
N ASP A 734 -14.64 23.41 -13.89
CA ASP A 734 -15.29 23.77 -15.17
C ASP A 734 -14.32 24.50 -16.12
N ARG A 735 -13.50 25.43 -15.61
CA ARG A 735 -12.50 26.17 -16.39
C ARG A 735 -11.37 25.27 -16.89
N ALA A 736 -10.85 24.39 -16.05
CA ALA A 736 -9.87 23.37 -16.43
C ALA A 736 -10.43 22.43 -17.51
N ALA A 737 -11.67 21.97 -17.36
CA ALA A 737 -12.37 21.20 -18.38
C ALA A 737 -12.54 21.96 -19.70
N GLY A 738 -12.80 23.28 -19.63
CA GLY A 738 -12.84 24.16 -20.79
C GLY A 738 -11.52 24.22 -21.56
N ILE A 739 -10.38 24.32 -20.86
CA ILE A 739 -9.04 24.28 -21.46
C ILE A 739 -8.83 22.94 -22.18
N LEU A 740 -9.12 21.83 -21.50
CA LEU A 740 -8.97 20.48 -22.09
C LEU A 740 -9.79 20.31 -23.37
N ARG A 741 -11.07 20.75 -23.36
CA ARG A 741 -11.93 20.73 -24.55
C ARG A 741 -11.38 21.62 -25.67
N ALA A 742 -10.89 22.81 -25.35
CA ALA A 742 -10.29 23.72 -26.34
C ALA A 742 -9.02 23.13 -26.98
N LEU A 743 -8.27 22.31 -26.24
CA LEU A 743 -7.12 21.56 -26.72
C LEU A 743 -7.48 20.23 -27.39
N GLY A 744 -8.78 20.01 -27.69
CA GLY A 744 -9.27 18.83 -28.40
C GLY A 744 -9.37 17.55 -27.55
N GLN A 745 -9.19 17.64 -26.24
CA GLN A 745 -9.35 16.48 -25.35
C GLN A 745 -10.83 16.22 -25.09
N THR A 746 -11.25 14.96 -25.26
CA THR A 746 -12.67 14.56 -25.17
C THR A 746 -12.95 13.56 -24.05
N ASP A 747 -11.93 12.87 -23.55
CA ASP A 747 -12.03 11.86 -22.50
C ASP A 747 -11.10 12.21 -21.32
N PHE A 748 -11.64 12.83 -20.28
CA PHE A 748 -10.88 13.31 -19.14
C PHE A 748 -11.70 13.38 -17.83
N LEU A 749 -11.02 13.40 -16.69
CA LEU A 749 -11.57 13.60 -15.37
C LEU A 749 -10.82 14.73 -14.67
N VAL A 750 -11.54 15.75 -14.21
CA VAL A 750 -10.99 16.86 -13.41
C VAL A 750 -11.52 16.72 -11.99
N GLU A 751 -10.65 16.82 -11.00
CA GLU A 751 -10.98 16.84 -9.57
C GLU A 751 -10.30 18.05 -8.92
N VAL A 752 -11.05 18.85 -8.18
CA VAL A 752 -10.55 19.99 -7.40
C VAL A 752 -11.19 19.96 -6.02
N GLY A 753 -10.46 19.58 -4.98
CA GLY A 753 -10.94 19.62 -3.60
C GLY A 753 -12.01 18.59 -3.20
N GLY A 754 -12.32 17.64 -4.08
CA GLY A 754 -13.48 16.74 -4.00
C GLY A 754 -14.51 16.98 -5.10
N GLU A 755 -14.43 18.11 -5.80
CA GLU A 755 -15.36 18.48 -6.86
C GLU A 755 -14.92 17.87 -8.19
N ILE A 756 -15.76 17.03 -8.79
CA ILE A 756 -15.37 16.17 -9.90
C ILE A 756 -16.17 16.50 -11.15
N LEU A 757 -15.50 16.62 -12.29
CA LEU A 757 -16.12 16.70 -13.62
C LEU A 757 -15.51 15.65 -14.55
N ALA A 758 -16.38 14.82 -15.13
CA ALA A 758 -16.00 13.83 -16.14
C ALA A 758 -16.45 14.25 -17.54
N SER A 759 -15.56 14.09 -18.52
CA SER A 759 -15.84 14.08 -19.96
C SER A 759 -15.50 12.68 -20.47
N GLY A 760 -16.40 12.05 -21.22
CA GLY A 760 -16.40 10.60 -21.41
C GLY A 760 -16.85 9.86 -20.16
N SER A 761 -16.61 8.55 -20.12
CA SER A 761 -17.10 7.67 -19.05
C SER A 761 -16.01 7.32 -18.03
N TRP A 762 -16.23 7.68 -16.76
CA TRP A 762 -15.30 7.54 -15.65
C TRP A 762 -15.97 6.95 -14.41
N ARG A 763 -15.29 6.00 -13.75
CA ARG A 763 -15.75 5.43 -12.47
C ARG A 763 -15.23 6.29 -11.32
N VAL A 764 -16.14 6.75 -10.48
CA VAL A 764 -15.86 7.63 -9.35
C VAL A 764 -16.39 7.01 -8.06
N GLY A 765 -15.57 6.98 -7.02
CA GLY A 765 -15.96 6.55 -5.68
C GLY A 765 -16.52 7.71 -4.88
N ILE A 766 -17.60 7.47 -4.14
CA ILE A 766 -18.14 8.36 -3.11
C ILE A 766 -17.71 7.76 -1.77
N GLU A 767 -17.01 8.54 -0.97
CA GLU A 767 -16.54 8.14 0.36
C GLU A 767 -17.70 7.91 1.32
N ASP A 768 -17.55 6.98 2.26
CA ASP A 768 -18.44 6.86 3.41
C ASP A 768 -18.12 7.97 4.43
N PRO A 769 -19.04 8.91 4.71
CA PRO A 769 -18.79 10.00 5.64
C PRO A 769 -18.56 9.53 7.09
N PHE A 770 -18.92 8.28 7.42
CA PHE A 770 -18.69 7.66 8.72
C PHE A 770 -17.39 6.85 8.79
N ASN A 771 -16.84 6.49 7.63
CA ASN A 771 -15.54 5.82 7.53
C ASN A 771 -14.88 6.16 6.18
N PRO A 772 -14.13 7.26 6.09
CA PRO A 772 -13.54 7.74 4.83
C PRO A 772 -12.55 6.78 4.16
N ARG A 773 -12.18 5.66 4.81
CA ARG A 773 -11.34 4.60 4.22
C ARG A 773 -12.13 3.60 3.35
N VAL A 774 -13.46 3.73 3.31
CA VAL A 774 -14.35 2.88 2.52
C VAL A 774 -15.24 3.74 1.65
N MET A 775 -15.64 3.20 0.50
CA MET A 775 -16.59 3.85 -0.41
C MET A 775 -18.02 3.46 0.00
N ILE A 776 -18.89 4.45 0.21
CA ILE A 776 -20.33 4.19 0.37
C ILE A 776 -20.95 3.76 -0.97
N ARG A 777 -20.38 4.24 -2.08
CA ARG A 777 -20.84 3.91 -3.44
C ARG A 777 -19.74 4.13 -4.47
N THR A 778 -19.79 3.39 -5.58
CA THR A 778 -19.07 3.72 -6.81
C THR A 778 -20.08 4.02 -7.91
N VAL A 779 -19.91 5.13 -8.62
CA VAL A 779 -20.78 5.57 -9.70
C VAL A 779 -20.00 5.68 -11.01
N LEU A 780 -20.68 5.48 -12.14
CA LEU A 780 -20.15 5.79 -13.46
C LEU A 780 -20.67 7.17 -13.86
N LEU A 781 -19.77 8.14 -13.98
CA LEU A 781 -20.07 9.46 -14.52
C LEU A 781 -19.80 9.45 -16.03
N THR A 782 -20.74 9.97 -16.81
CA THR A 782 -20.60 10.15 -18.26
C THR A 782 -20.95 11.59 -18.59
N ASP A 783 -19.96 12.36 -19.04
CA ASP A 783 -20.12 13.78 -19.44
C ASP A 783 -20.83 14.63 -18.38
N ARG A 784 -20.47 14.45 -17.11
CA ARG A 784 -21.18 15.04 -15.98
C ARG A 784 -20.28 15.28 -14.77
N ALA A 785 -20.65 16.27 -13.96
CA ALA A 785 -20.03 16.57 -12.68
C ALA A 785 -20.73 15.92 -11.48
N LEU A 786 -19.97 15.78 -10.41
CA LEU A 786 -20.36 15.29 -9.09
C LEU A 786 -19.63 16.12 -8.04
N SER A 787 -20.38 16.77 -7.16
CA SER A 787 -19.84 17.56 -6.06
C SER A 787 -20.37 17.09 -4.70
N PRO A 788 -19.52 16.60 -3.79
CA PRO A 788 -19.88 16.24 -2.43
C PRO A 788 -19.62 17.38 -1.43
N SER A 789 -20.62 17.71 -0.60
CA SER A 789 -20.48 18.57 0.59
C SER A 789 -20.76 17.75 1.84
N GLY A 790 -19.84 17.71 2.80
CA GLY A 790 -20.00 16.90 4.01
C GLY A 790 -19.23 17.42 5.22
N LEU A 791 -19.73 17.10 6.42
CA LEU A 791 -19.17 17.62 7.68
C LEU A 791 -17.95 16.83 8.16
N TYR A 792 -17.79 15.61 7.66
CA TYR A 792 -16.74 14.69 8.07
C TYR A 792 -15.33 15.19 7.68
N ARG A 793 -15.21 15.92 6.58
CA ARG A 793 -13.93 16.55 6.15
C ARG A 793 -13.51 17.72 7.06
N ALA A 794 -14.46 18.31 7.78
CA ALA A 794 -14.23 19.45 8.66
C ALA A 794 -14.19 19.11 10.16
N LYS A 795 -14.22 17.81 10.54
CA LYS A 795 -14.12 17.36 11.94
C LYS A 795 -12.72 17.63 12.52
N ARG A 796 -12.42 18.91 12.78
CA ARG A 796 -11.36 19.33 13.70
C ARG A 796 -11.82 19.02 15.12
N LEU A 797 -11.18 18.05 15.77
CA LEU A 797 -11.40 17.70 17.18
C LEU A 797 -10.99 18.86 18.08
N ALA A 798 -11.93 19.78 18.33
CA ALA A 798 -11.91 20.67 19.48
C ALA A 798 -13.05 20.24 20.42
N ALA A 799 -12.68 19.81 21.63
CA ALA A 799 -13.57 19.75 22.80
C ALA A 799 -14.88 18.93 22.70
N GLY A 800 -14.88 17.79 22.00
CA GLY A 800 -15.92 16.75 22.19
C GLY A 800 -17.35 17.12 21.77
N LYS A 801 -17.55 18.20 21.01
CA LYS A 801 -18.80 18.48 20.28
C LYS A 801 -18.51 18.61 18.78
N PRO A 802 -19.35 18.06 17.89
CA PRO A 802 -19.17 18.27 16.45
C PRO A 802 -19.41 19.75 16.14
N VAL A 803 -18.35 20.51 15.89
CA VAL A 803 -18.50 21.89 15.44
C VAL A 803 -18.63 21.88 13.92
N SER A 804 -19.84 22.11 13.43
CA SER A 804 -20.10 22.35 12.01
C SER A 804 -19.44 23.67 11.60
N HIS A 805 -18.65 23.65 10.52
CA HIS A 805 -18.13 24.87 9.89
C HIS A 805 -19.20 25.62 9.09
N ILE A 806 -20.40 25.04 8.96
CA ILE A 806 -21.56 25.65 8.32
C ILE A 806 -22.26 26.51 9.37
N LEU A 807 -22.27 27.82 9.15
CA LEU A 807 -22.91 28.81 10.01
C LEU A 807 -24.27 29.20 9.42
N SER A 808 -25.27 29.36 10.27
CA SER A 808 -26.56 29.92 9.85
C SER A 808 -26.41 31.43 9.61
N PRO A 809 -26.70 31.95 8.41
CA PRO A 809 -26.68 33.40 8.16
C PRO A 809 -27.75 34.15 8.98
N LYS A 810 -28.79 33.45 9.45
CA LYS A 810 -29.89 34.02 10.25
C LYS A 810 -29.54 34.16 11.73
N THR A 811 -28.82 33.20 12.30
CA THR A 811 -28.49 33.19 13.75
C THR A 811 -27.03 33.50 14.03
N GLY A 812 -26.16 33.38 13.04
CA GLY A 812 -24.71 33.52 13.13
C GLY A 812 -24.03 32.31 13.77
N ARG A 813 -24.76 31.29 14.23
CA ARG A 813 -24.23 30.14 14.96
C ARG A 813 -24.05 28.92 14.04
N PRO A 814 -23.16 27.97 14.39
CA PRO A 814 -23.11 26.66 13.75
C PRO A 814 -24.49 26.01 13.73
N VAL A 815 -24.90 25.50 12.56
CA VAL A 815 -26.14 24.73 12.47
C VAL A 815 -25.95 23.33 13.03
N GLU A 816 -26.95 22.83 13.78
CA GLU A 816 -27.01 21.41 14.08
C GLU A 816 -27.30 20.64 12.80
N PRO A 817 -26.44 19.69 12.42
CA PRO A 817 -26.54 19.08 11.11
C PRO A 817 -27.63 18.02 11.07
N THR A 818 -28.59 18.19 10.17
CA THR A 818 -29.57 17.15 9.81
C THR A 818 -29.11 16.30 8.62
N LEU A 819 -28.00 16.68 8.00
CA LEU A 819 -27.31 16.00 6.91
C LEU A 819 -25.85 15.80 7.31
N GLU A 820 -25.30 14.62 7.02
CA GLU A 820 -23.87 14.32 7.15
C GLU A 820 -23.14 14.59 5.83
N MET A 821 -23.81 14.32 4.69
CA MET A 821 -23.28 14.53 3.35
C MET A 821 -24.40 14.81 2.34
N VAL A 822 -24.13 15.69 1.38
CA VAL A 822 -24.91 15.92 0.16
C VAL A 822 -24.00 15.67 -1.03
N VAL A 823 -24.51 15.00 -2.06
CA VAL A 823 -23.83 14.85 -3.36
C VAL A 823 -24.77 15.34 -4.44
N VAL A 824 -24.32 16.29 -5.26
CA VAL A 824 -25.09 16.82 -6.39
C VAL A 824 -24.45 16.39 -7.70
N TYR A 825 -25.28 15.93 -8.63
CA TYR A 825 -24.87 15.60 -10.00
C TYR A 825 -25.41 16.64 -10.97
N HIS A 826 -24.54 17.25 -11.76
CA HIS A 826 -24.92 18.33 -12.67
C HIS A 826 -23.96 18.40 -13.87
N ASP A 827 -24.34 19.04 -14.97
CA ASP A 827 -23.48 19.12 -16.16
C ASP A 827 -22.32 20.13 -15.98
N SER A 828 -22.51 21.06 -15.05
CA SER A 828 -21.52 22.06 -14.59
C SER A 828 -21.14 21.78 -13.14
N CYS A 829 -19.84 21.66 -12.89
CA CYS A 829 -19.27 21.46 -11.56
C CYS A 829 -19.46 22.70 -10.68
N PHE A 830 -19.38 23.89 -11.25
CA PHE A 830 -19.70 25.16 -10.57
C PHE A 830 -21.11 25.15 -9.96
N GLN A 831 -22.10 24.68 -10.72
CA GLN A 831 -23.46 24.57 -10.21
C GLN A 831 -23.63 23.43 -9.20
N ALA A 832 -22.95 22.29 -9.41
CA ALA A 832 -22.99 21.16 -8.48
C ALA A 832 -22.47 21.55 -7.09
N ASP A 833 -21.32 22.22 -7.03
CA ASP A 833 -20.65 22.70 -5.81
C ASP A 833 -21.55 23.66 -5.00
N GLY A 834 -22.08 24.69 -5.68
CA GLY A 834 -22.98 25.66 -5.06
C GLY A 834 -24.27 25.03 -4.53
N TRP A 835 -24.91 24.16 -5.32
CA TRP A 835 -26.11 23.43 -4.86
C TRP A 835 -25.81 22.46 -3.72
N ALA A 836 -24.66 21.79 -3.72
CA ALA A 836 -24.29 20.86 -2.65
C ALA A 836 -24.18 21.61 -1.32
N THR A 837 -23.53 22.79 -1.32
CA THR A 837 -23.44 23.65 -0.14
C THR A 837 -24.80 24.21 0.28
N ALA A 838 -25.62 24.69 -0.67
CA ALA A 838 -26.93 25.27 -0.37
C ALA A 838 -27.90 24.24 0.22
N LEU A 839 -27.92 23.02 -0.32
CA LEU A 839 -28.73 21.91 0.18
C LEU A 839 -28.25 21.44 1.57
N MET A 840 -26.93 21.44 1.78
CA MET A 840 -26.36 21.14 3.09
C MET A 840 -26.80 22.16 4.14
N ALA A 841 -26.86 23.45 3.79
CA ALA A 841 -27.22 24.53 4.70
C ALA A 841 -28.71 24.53 5.13
N VAL A 842 -29.63 24.10 4.26
CA VAL A 842 -31.08 24.07 4.56
C VAL A 842 -31.52 22.84 5.36
N GLY A 843 -30.72 21.77 5.37
CA GLY A 843 -31.03 20.52 6.07
C GLY A 843 -31.96 19.56 5.31
N PHE A 844 -32.09 18.32 5.83
CA PHE A 844 -32.63 17.17 5.09
C PHE A 844 -34.02 17.39 4.45
N GLU A 845 -35.02 17.82 5.22
CA GLU A 845 -36.39 17.95 4.71
C GLU A 845 -36.51 19.03 3.64
N GLN A 846 -35.94 20.21 3.91
CA GLN A 846 -35.97 21.33 2.98
C GLN A 846 -35.11 21.06 1.74
N ALA A 847 -33.99 20.33 1.89
CA ALA A 847 -33.14 19.92 0.77
C ALA A 847 -33.91 19.06 -0.24
N LYS A 848 -34.76 18.11 0.21
CA LYS A 848 -35.61 17.33 -0.71
C LYS A 848 -36.58 18.21 -1.49
N VAL A 849 -37.23 19.17 -0.81
CA VAL A 849 -38.19 20.08 -1.44
C VAL A 849 -37.52 20.94 -2.49
N ILE A 850 -36.36 21.52 -2.16
CA ILE A 850 -35.57 22.33 -3.11
C ILE A 850 -35.07 21.45 -4.26
N ALA A 851 -34.53 20.26 -3.99
CA ALA A 851 -34.06 19.35 -5.03
C ALA A 851 -35.17 18.96 -6.02
N GLN A 852 -36.40 18.75 -5.54
CA GLN A 852 -37.54 18.49 -6.42
C GLN A 852 -37.97 19.73 -7.21
N ARG A 853 -38.07 20.89 -6.55
CA ARG A 853 -38.48 22.16 -7.17
C ARG A 853 -37.52 22.60 -8.27
N GLU A 854 -36.22 22.49 -8.01
CA GLU A 854 -35.14 22.88 -8.92
C GLU A 854 -34.69 21.72 -9.83
N GLN A 855 -35.36 20.56 -9.76
CA GLN A 855 -35.10 19.37 -10.58
C GLN A 855 -33.65 18.86 -10.51
N LEU A 856 -33.08 18.84 -9.31
CA LEU A 856 -31.70 18.44 -9.05
C LEU A 856 -31.58 16.91 -8.88
N ASP A 857 -30.52 16.34 -9.46
CA ASP A 857 -30.10 14.96 -9.20
C ASP A 857 -29.15 14.95 -8.00
N VAL A 858 -29.64 14.43 -6.87
CA VAL A 858 -28.93 14.56 -5.59
C VAL A 858 -29.03 13.28 -4.77
N MET A 859 -27.99 13.03 -3.98
CA MET A 859 -27.96 12.04 -2.94
C MET A 859 -27.74 12.75 -1.60
N LEU A 860 -28.63 12.50 -0.64
CA LEU A 860 -28.61 13.06 0.70
C LEU A 860 -28.32 11.92 1.70
N VAL A 861 -27.40 12.14 2.61
CA VAL A 861 -27.02 11.20 3.66
C VAL A 861 -27.19 11.89 5.01
N THR A 862 -27.97 11.29 5.90
CA THR A 862 -28.24 11.80 7.25
C THR A 862 -27.28 11.18 8.28
N PRO A 863 -27.13 11.78 9.49
CA PRO A 863 -26.26 11.26 10.55
C PRO A 863 -26.61 9.84 11.04
N ASP A 864 -27.86 9.40 10.91
CA ASP A 864 -28.33 8.04 11.22
C ASP A 864 -28.13 7.05 10.04
N LYS A 865 -27.35 7.45 9.03
CA LYS A 865 -26.98 6.66 7.85
C LYS A 865 -28.13 6.40 6.87
N GLN A 866 -29.23 7.13 6.97
CA GLN A 866 -30.27 7.07 5.94
C GLN A 866 -29.75 7.73 4.66
N VAL A 867 -29.96 7.06 3.53
CA VAL A 867 -29.63 7.59 2.20
C VAL A 867 -30.94 7.86 1.47
N TRP A 868 -31.12 9.09 1.02
CA TRP A 868 -32.19 9.48 0.10
C TRP A 868 -31.59 9.92 -1.22
N GLN A 869 -32.22 9.55 -2.32
CA GLN A 869 -31.82 9.98 -3.66
C GLN A 869 -33.04 10.56 -4.38
N SER A 870 -32.87 11.67 -5.09
CA SER A 870 -33.95 12.22 -5.90
C SER A 870 -34.33 11.24 -7.01
N ARG A 871 -35.62 11.17 -7.31
CA ARG A 871 -36.13 10.34 -8.41
C ARG A 871 -35.99 11.17 -9.68
N LYS A 872 -35.29 10.63 -10.67
CA LYS A 872 -35.33 11.15 -12.05
C LYS A 872 -36.72 11.02 -12.62
#